data_AF-A0A0K2LEN7-F1
#
_entry.id   AF-A0A0K2LEN7-F1
#
_cell.length_a   1.000
_cell.length_b   1.000
_cell.length_c   1.000
_cell.angle_alpha   90.00
_cell.angle_beta   90.00
_cell.angle_gamma   90.00
#
_symmetry.space_group_name_H-M   'P 1'
#
loop_
_entity.id
_entity.type
_entity.pdbx_description
1 polymer ?
#
loop_
_entity_poly.entity_id
_entity_poly.type
_entity_poly.pdbx_seq_one_letter_code
_entity_poly.pdbx_strand_id
1 'polypeptide(L)'
;MKRSKSLVITSLLFSTMILNPTVIQGAIVQAEAANQAQATEVSTAINQDEIQNIATNGAVASETKEITVQYQDVANNSHKIANGKMTVAKNAKSILGKDAPMPEGYEFSDRKAEVRILKGNKVIIKVRAVKVTQPTKPVEVAKVDVTVNYVNDQDANTTIADSIIKDVAENATAVDAQQVSVPNGYKLVEGQNFAIDNGKVTVHVVPVAPVAPVEETKEITVKYLDSTNNTKKIPNSTMTVAKHAKKVAGETVPLPDGYQISGRRLISIKRGHILVHVKPVNFNAGHEVSKSDVVVNYVNDKNASDKITAGVIKDVADDATSVSAAQVSAPKGYKLVEDQKFAVSYGKVTVHVVPVEETKQIVVKYLDTTNNMNKLADSTMTVAKNAKKVPHETVPLPDGYQISGRRLISIKHGHILVHVKPANFNAGHEVSKSDVIVKYVNDKNINDKITDGVIKDVKDDATSVSADLVSAPKGYKLVSGQKFAVSYGKVTVHVVPAEETKEITVKYLDTTNNMNKLADSKMTVAKNARKVAHETVPLPEGYQISGRRLIVVKHGHILVHVKPVNFNAGHEVSKSDVIVKYVNDKDPKAKLSDGVIKDVKDDATSVSADLVSAPKGYKLVEGQKFAVSYGKVTVHVVPAEETKQIVVKYLDSTNNMNKIADSTMTVAKNARKVAGETVPVPDGYQVSARRLISIKNGHILVHVKPVNVYSGHEVSKSDVIVKYVNDKDPKAKLSDGVIKDVKDDATSVSAELVTVPAGYKLVADQKFAVSYGKVTVHVVPAEETKQIVVKYLDSTNNMNKLADSTMTVAKNARKVAHETVPLPEGYQISGRRLIVIKHGRILVHVKPININADGEVKKSDVTVKYVNDKDTTVKIADGVIKDVKDSATSVSAELVTAPAGYKLVEGQTFAVSYGKVTVHIVPAETATQKPAETKPTTPETPEVTAKEFTTTVHFVDHQSGEKVHSTKVVGKSGQKHEISLPKEYELATGETNKISTGKKDATVSIKVVKKAVEENHRATLGVINTASLYTKDGKIIKDRALAKDSNWITDKKLVVNGETFHRVSTNEWVKASDVYEFEKVNKIITTSNGSFKTLYDAKGNVIKDRALAAGSAWFSDKTSTINGKQMYRVATNEWVLASDLV
;
A
#
# COMPACT_ATOMS: atom_id res chain seq x y z
N MET A 1 -19.63 -42.84 -6.87
CA MET A 1 -20.33 -41.81 -7.68
C MET A 1 -20.99 -40.83 -6.72
N LYS A 2 -20.52 -39.57 -6.67
CA LYS A 2 -21.16 -38.36 -7.23
C LYS A 2 -22.44 -37.86 -6.50
N ARG A 3 -22.21 -37.12 -5.40
CA ARG A 3 -22.99 -35.90 -5.03
C ARG A 3 -22.49 -34.73 -5.92
N SER A 4 -23.13 -33.57 -6.10
CA SER A 4 -24.45 -32.99 -5.70
C SER A 4 -24.77 -31.78 -6.62
N LYS A 5 -25.97 -31.16 -6.53
CA LYS A 5 -26.34 -29.92 -7.26
C LYS A 5 -26.85 -28.80 -6.34
N SER A 6 -26.44 -27.57 -6.66
CA SER A 6 -27.05 -26.22 -6.52
C SER A 6 -28.17 -25.84 -5.50
N LEU A 7 -27.86 -24.79 -4.72
CA LEU A 7 -28.56 -23.47 -4.61
C LEU A 7 -29.81 -23.29 -3.68
N VAL A 8 -30.08 -22.00 -3.33
CA VAL A 8 -31.28 -21.39 -2.66
C VAL A 8 -31.29 -21.47 -1.10
N ILE A 9 -31.65 -20.45 -0.28
CA ILE A 9 -31.60 -18.95 -0.28
C ILE A 9 -32.01 -18.42 1.14
N THR A 10 -31.55 -17.21 1.56
CA THR A 10 -32.00 -16.35 2.72
C THR A 10 -32.34 -16.92 4.12
N SER A 11 -31.78 -16.33 5.20
CA SER A 11 -32.47 -15.35 6.10
C SER A 11 -31.71 -15.10 7.43
N LEU A 12 -31.89 -13.91 8.03
CA LEU A 12 -31.51 -13.58 9.42
C LEU A 12 -32.63 -13.93 10.41
N LEU A 13 -32.29 -14.02 11.70
CA LEU A 13 -33.02 -13.36 12.80
C LEU A 13 -32.12 -13.16 14.04
N PHE A 14 -32.56 -12.37 15.02
CA PHE A 14 -31.77 -11.81 16.14
C PHE A 14 -32.23 -12.33 17.53
N SER A 15 -31.57 -11.85 18.60
CA SER A 15 -32.00 -11.87 20.02
C SER A 15 -31.78 -13.20 20.81
N THR A 16 -31.47 -13.22 22.12
CA THR A 16 -31.21 -12.14 23.12
C THR A 16 -30.45 -12.64 24.37
N MET A 17 -29.79 -11.71 25.07
CA MET A 17 -29.61 -11.61 26.54
C MET A 17 -28.67 -12.54 27.36
N ILE A 18 -27.78 -11.88 28.12
CA ILE A 18 -27.48 -12.03 29.58
C ILE A 18 -26.79 -13.32 30.07
N LEU A 19 -25.48 -13.24 30.38
CA LEU A 19 -24.93 -13.38 31.76
C LEU A 19 -23.41 -13.08 31.86
N ASN A 20 -22.94 -12.93 33.10
CA ASN A 20 -21.55 -12.73 33.55
C ASN A 20 -20.75 -14.08 33.47
N PRO A 21 -19.39 -14.16 33.60
CA PRO A 21 -18.68 -13.74 34.82
C PRO A 21 -17.24 -13.17 34.66
N THR A 22 -16.69 -12.79 35.80
CA THR A 22 -15.32 -12.32 36.09
C THR A 22 -14.25 -13.40 36.24
N VAL A 23 -12.98 -13.02 36.04
CA VAL A 23 -11.74 -13.52 36.70
C VAL A 23 -11.22 -14.94 36.35
N ILE A 24 -9.98 -14.97 35.79
CA ILE A 24 -8.76 -15.57 36.40
C ILE A 24 -7.51 -15.06 35.61
N GLN A 25 -6.38 -14.84 36.29
CA GLN A 25 -5.11 -14.33 35.74
C GLN A 25 -4.27 -15.44 35.04
N GLY A 26 -3.42 -15.11 34.05
CA GLY A 26 -2.70 -16.13 33.24
C GLY A 26 -1.27 -15.84 32.72
N ALA A 27 -0.67 -14.68 32.99
CA ALA A 27 0.77 -14.35 32.88
C ALA A 27 1.51 -14.30 31.49
N ILE A 28 2.57 -13.46 31.48
CA ILE A 28 3.74 -13.38 30.54
C ILE A 28 3.55 -12.81 29.10
N VAL A 29 3.48 -11.47 29.02
CA VAL A 29 4.49 -10.56 28.40
C VAL A 29 4.79 -10.57 26.88
N GLN A 30 4.63 -9.37 26.29
CA GLN A 30 5.24 -8.77 25.07
C GLN A 30 5.03 -9.39 23.67
N ALA A 31 4.36 -8.59 22.82
CA ALA A 31 5.05 -7.96 21.69
C ALA A 31 4.43 -6.60 21.27
N GLU A 32 5.29 -5.75 20.70
CA GLU A 32 5.04 -4.74 19.65
C GLU A 32 4.87 -3.24 19.99
N ALA A 33 5.70 -2.41 19.32
CA ALA A 33 5.67 -0.94 19.18
C ALA A 33 5.81 -0.08 20.48
N ALA A 34 6.68 0.93 20.64
CA ALA A 34 7.54 1.77 19.77
C ALA A 34 6.79 2.76 18.85
N ASN A 35 7.05 4.07 18.84
CA ASN A 35 7.93 4.91 19.69
C ASN A 35 7.73 6.43 19.43
N GLN A 36 6.91 7.16 20.23
CA GLN A 36 6.89 8.63 20.18
C GLN A 36 7.67 9.36 21.29
N ALA A 37 8.72 10.03 20.80
CA ALA A 37 9.66 10.96 21.39
C ALA A 37 9.17 11.88 22.54
N GLN A 38 10.03 12.01 23.55
CA GLN A 38 10.11 13.18 24.43
C GLN A 38 10.83 14.33 23.69
N ALA A 39 10.39 15.58 23.90
CA ALA A 39 11.00 16.76 23.28
C ALA A 39 11.16 17.91 24.29
N THR A 40 12.33 18.57 24.28
CA THR A 40 12.73 19.68 25.20
C THR A 40 12.80 19.26 26.68
N GLU A 41 13.64 19.85 27.53
CA GLU A 41 14.15 21.24 27.57
C GLU A 41 15.69 21.36 27.63
N VAL A 42 16.18 22.59 27.44
CA VAL A 42 17.56 23.01 27.72
C VAL A 42 17.51 24.22 28.64
N SER A 43 18.15 24.14 29.82
CA SER A 43 18.41 25.28 30.69
C SER A 43 19.82 25.16 31.29
N THR A 44 20.70 26.11 30.95
CA THR A 44 22.10 26.10 31.36
C THR A 44 22.39 27.16 32.42
N ALA A 45 23.00 26.77 33.54
CA ALA A 45 23.72 27.63 34.46
C ALA A 45 25.00 26.88 34.92
N ILE A 46 26.23 27.25 34.50
CA ILE A 46 27.02 28.46 34.78
C ILE A 46 27.84 28.31 36.08
N ASN A 47 29.14 28.00 35.97
CA ASN A 47 30.30 28.86 36.33
C ASN A 47 31.65 28.14 36.05
N GLN A 48 32.69 28.81 35.49
CA GLN A 48 33.76 29.59 36.14
C GLN A 48 34.68 28.75 37.06
N ASP A 49 36.01 28.72 36.93
CA ASP A 49 36.98 29.44 36.05
C ASP A 49 38.01 28.40 35.50
N GLU A 50 38.80 28.61 34.42
CA GLU A 50 39.78 29.68 34.18
C GLU A 50 39.61 30.47 32.86
N ILE A 51 40.15 31.70 32.91
CA ILE A 51 40.26 32.71 31.85
C ILE A 51 41.75 33.16 31.92
N GLN A 52 42.54 33.31 30.83
CA GLN A 52 42.52 34.47 29.92
C GLN A 52 43.60 34.39 28.80
N ASN A 53 43.34 35.06 27.65
CA ASN A 53 44.32 35.50 26.61
C ASN A 53 45.13 34.43 25.84
N ILE A 54 45.56 34.62 24.58
CA ILE A 54 45.56 35.79 23.67
C ILE A 54 44.76 35.49 22.39
N ALA A 55 44.16 36.50 21.75
CA ALA A 55 43.34 36.35 20.54
C ALA A 55 44.11 36.51 19.21
N THR A 56 43.69 35.80 18.15
CA THR A 56 43.43 36.34 16.78
C THR A 56 42.99 35.23 15.81
N ASN A 57 42.31 35.63 14.72
CA ASN A 57 41.82 34.81 13.60
C ASN A 57 40.69 33.82 13.94
N GLY A 58 39.70 33.57 13.07
CA GLY A 58 39.43 34.16 11.76
C GLY A 58 38.71 33.15 10.86
N ALA A 59 37.40 33.30 10.67
CA ALA A 59 36.60 32.36 9.89
C ALA A 59 36.96 32.43 8.39
N VAL A 60 37.63 31.39 7.86
CA VAL A 60 38.07 31.35 6.46
C VAL A 60 36.89 31.07 5.53
N ALA A 61 36.46 32.09 4.79
CA ALA A 61 35.53 31.92 3.69
C ALA A 61 36.19 31.11 2.55
N SER A 62 35.54 30.04 2.10
CA SER A 62 36.02 29.24 0.98
C SER A 62 35.77 29.95 -0.35
N GLU A 63 36.84 30.48 -0.94
CA GLU A 63 36.78 31.18 -2.21
C GLU A 63 36.24 30.31 -3.35
N THR A 64 35.49 30.91 -4.27
CA THR A 64 34.91 30.24 -5.44
C THR A 64 35.39 30.85 -6.76
N LYS A 65 35.10 30.17 -7.88
CA LYS A 65 35.36 30.63 -9.25
C LYS A 65 34.20 30.24 -10.16
N GLU A 66 33.90 31.08 -11.13
CA GLU A 66 33.00 30.73 -12.23
C GLU A 66 33.74 29.85 -13.26
N ILE A 67 33.03 28.86 -13.81
CA ILE A 67 33.43 28.06 -14.95
C ILE A 67 32.35 28.12 -16.05
N THR A 68 32.80 28.08 -17.31
CA THR A 68 31.93 28.04 -18.49
C THR A 68 31.72 26.59 -18.94
N VAL A 69 30.46 26.17 -19.08
CA VAL A 69 30.08 24.86 -19.60
C VAL A 69 29.76 24.99 -21.09
N GLN A 70 30.49 24.30 -21.95
CA GLN A 70 30.29 24.30 -23.39
C GLN A 70 29.61 22.99 -23.81
N TYR A 71 28.52 23.08 -24.56
CA TYR A 71 27.77 21.91 -25.03
C TYR A 71 28.14 21.58 -26.48
N GLN A 72 28.33 20.30 -26.76
CA GLN A 72 28.71 19.77 -28.06
C GLN A 72 27.67 18.75 -28.51
N ASP A 73 26.96 19.02 -29.60
CA ASP A 73 26.02 18.06 -30.19
C ASP A 73 26.79 16.90 -30.84
N VAL A 74 26.57 15.67 -30.38
CA VAL A 74 27.19 14.48 -30.98
C VAL A 74 26.67 14.15 -32.38
N ALA A 75 25.51 14.66 -32.78
CA ALA A 75 24.97 14.50 -34.13
C ALA A 75 25.47 15.57 -35.12
N ASN A 76 25.79 16.78 -34.64
CA ASN A 76 26.26 17.89 -35.47
C ASN A 76 27.28 18.78 -34.73
N ASN A 77 28.56 18.43 -34.84
CA ASN A 77 29.70 19.15 -34.25
C ASN A 77 29.82 20.65 -34.64
N SER A 78 29.05 21.13 -35.61
CA SER A 78 29.01 22.52 -36.06
C SER A 78 27.91 23.38 -35.42
N HIS A 79 26.97 22.79 -34.67
CA HIS A 79 25.82 23.51 -34.13
C HIS A 79 26.20 24.33 -32.88
N LYS A 80 25.96 25.65 -32.92
CA LYS A 80 26.29 26.57 -31.81
C LYS A 80 25.24 26.52 -30.70
N ILE A 81 25.41 25.59 -29.76
CA ILE A 81 24.63 25.59 -28.51
C ILE A 81 25.16 26.70 -27.58
N ALA A 82 24.27 27.40 -26.87
CA ALA A 82 24.65 28.46 -25.93
C ALA A 82 25.41 27.89 -24.72
N ASN A 83 26.54 28.48 -24.35
CA ASN A 83 27.33 28.02 -23.20
C ASN A 83 26.60 28.30 -21.88
N GLY A 84 26.62 27.34 -20.96
CA GLY A 84 26.18 27.50 -19.58
C GLY A 84 27.28 28.09 -18.69
N LYS A 85 26.89 28.47 -17.47
CA LYS A 85 27.79 28.93 -16.40
C LYS A 85 27.53 28.11 -15.13
N MET A 86 28.57 27.87 -14.35
CA MET A 86 28.50 27.17 -13.05
C MET A 86 29.56 27.74 -12.11
N THR A 87 29.26 27.81 -10.81
CA THR A 87 30.22 28.26 -9.79
C THR A 87 30.73 27.07 -9.00
N VAL A 88 32.04 26.99 -8.79
CA VAL A 88 32.74 25.90 -8.09
C VAL A 88 33.78 26.45 -7.12
N ALA A 89 34.29 25.64 -6.19
CA ALA A 89 35.38 26.04 -5.30
C ALA A 89 36.64 26.45 -6.11
N LYS A 90 37.40 27.45 -5.63
CA LYS A 90 38.57 28.01 -6.34
C LYS A 90 39.61 26.95 -6.71
N ASN A 91 39.77 25.93 -5.86
CA ASN A 91 40.67 24.78 -6.06
C ASN A 91 40.08 23.61 -6.88
N ALA A 92 38.80 23.64 -7.28
CA ALA A 92 38.15 22.52 -7.99
C ALA A 92 38.83 22.20 -9.33
N LYS A 93 38.96 20.90 -9.63
CA LYS A 93 39.64 20.35 -10.82
C LYS A 93 38.68 19.60 -11.77
N SER A 94 37.51 19.22 -11.30
CA SER A 94 36.43 18.55 -12.03
C SER A 94 35.07 19.04 -11.50
N ILE A 95 34.00 18.68 -12.22
CA ILE A 95 32.62 18.76 -11.76
C ILE A 95 31.92 17.42 -12.01
N LEU A 96 30.85 17.13 -11.27
CA LEU A 96 29.95 16.04 -11.61
C LEU A 96 29.14 16.39 -12.87
N GLY A 97 29.19 15.54 -13.89
CA GLY A 97 28.60 15.83 -15.21
C GLY A 97 27.10 16.08 -15.16
N LYS A 98 26.40 15.43 -14.22
CA LYS A 98 24.96 15.58 -13.97
C LYS A 98 24.54 16.92 -13.32
N ASP A 99 25.49 17.64 -12.71
CA ASP A 99 25.21 18.86 -11.94
C ASP A 99 25.54 20.14 -12.74
N ALA A 100 26.03 19.99 -13.96
CA ALA A 100 26.06 21.07 -14.94
C ALA A 100 24.63 21.36 -15.47
N PRO A 101 24.28 22.62 -15.75
CA PRO A 101 23.01 22.96 -16.36
C PRO A 101 22.84 22.29 -17.74
N MET A 102 21.59 22.10 -18.18
CA MET A 102 21.25 21.53 -19.50
C MET A 102 20.49 22.58 -20.33
N PRO A 103 20.90 22.86 -21.59
CA PRO A 103 20.13 23.71 -22.49
C PRO A 103 18.82 23.05 -22.92
N GLU A 104 17.78 23.88 -23.10
CA GLU A 104 16.44 23.46 -23.49
C GLU A 104 16.44 22.75 -24.86
N GLY A 105 15.66 21.66 -24.98
CA GLY A 105 15.59 20.83 -26.20
C GLY A 105 16.72 19.80 -26.36
N TYR A 106 17.65 19.69 -25.40
CA TYR A 106 18.78 18.73 -25.44
C TYR A 106 18.82 17.82 -24.20
N GLU A 107 19.47 16.66 -24.34
CA GLU A 107 19.81 15.76 -23.23
C GLU A 107 21.28 15.32 -23.28
N PHE A 108 21.84 14.86 -22.15
CA PHE A 108 23.22 14.33 -22.09
C PHE A 108 23.38 13.10 -22.99
N SER A 109 24.35 13.08 -23.91
CA SER A 109 24.63 11.88 -24.71
C SER A 109 25.36 10.81 -23.89
N ASP A 110 26.37 11.24 -23.13
CA ASP A 110 27.28 10.40 -22.36
C ASP A 110 27.20 10.82 -20.88
N ARG A 111 26.52 10.06 -20.01
CA ARG A 111 26.45 10.37 -18.56
C ARG A 111 27.75 10.00 -17.83
N LYS A 112 28.83 10.73 -18.09
CA LYS A 112 30.07 10.61 -17.29
C LYS A 112 29.86 11.17 -15.89
N ALA A 113 30.31 10.42 -14.88
CA ALA A 113 30.17 10.80 -13.48
C ALA A 113 30.89 12.12 -13.19
N GLU A 114 32.17 12.22 -13.58
CA GLU A 114 32.95 13.46 -13.52
C GLU A 114 33.40 13.95 -14.90
N VAL A 115 33.52 15.27 -15.03
CA VAL A 115 34.05 15.97 -16.19
C VAL A 115 35.10 16.99 -15.72
N ARG A 116 36.30 16.92 -16.29
CA ARG A 116 37.46 17.71 -15.84
C ARG A 116 37.35 19.17 -16.29
N ILE A 117 37.73 20.09 -15.40
CA ILE A 117 37.85 21.52 -15.73
C ILE A 117 39.16 21.73 -16.52
N LEU A 118 39.01 22.23 -17.74
CA LEU A 118 40.08 22.52 -18.69
C LEU A 118 40.71 23.90 -18.40
N LYS A 119 41.90 24.12 -18.98
CA LYS A 119 42.63 25.40 -18.88
C LYS A 119 41.73 26.56 -19.34
N GLY A 120 41.66 27.63 -18.56
CA GLY A 120 40.73 28.74 -18.80
C GLY A 120 39.31 28.52 -18.26
N ASN A 121 39.15 27.75 -17.17
CA ASN A 121 37.87 27.54 -16.46
C ASN A 121 36.72 27.03 -17.37
N LYS A 122 37.00 26.08 -18.27
CA LYS A 122 36.01 25.53 -19.22
C LYS A 122 35.75 24.05 -18.99
N VAL A 123 34.52 23.60 -19.19
CA VAL A 123 34.13 22.18 -19.21
C VAL A 123 33.39 21.92 -20.52
N ILE A 124 33.66 20.81 -21.19
CA ILE A 124 32.94 20.40 -22.41
C ILE A 124 32.03 19.22 -22.09
N ILE A 125 30.75 19.33 -22.42
CA ILE A 125 29.72 18.32 -22.18
C ILE A 125 29.08 17.95 -23.51
N LYS A 126 28.92 16.65 -23.76
CA LYS A 126 28.25 16.15 -24.95
C LYS A 126 26.75 16.01 -24.72
N VAL A 127 25.98 16.48 -25.69
CA VAL A 127 24.51 16.46 -25.67
C VAL A 127 23.96 15.98 -27.01
N ARG A 128 22.68 15.63 -27.06
CA ARG A 128 21.95 15.31 -28.30
C ARG A 128 20.57 15.97 -28.26
N ALA A 129 20.06 16.40 -29.42
CA ALA A 129 18.76 17.06 -29.52
C ALA A 129 17.60 16.07 -29.29
N VAL A 130 16.58 16.50 -28.54
CA VAL A 130 15.36 15.74 -28.27
C VAL A 130 14.34 16.01 -29.38
N LYS A 131 13.96 14.98 -30.15
CA LYS A 131 13.05 15.14 -31.29
C LYS A 131 11.60 15.33 -30.84
N VAL A 132 11.01 16.45 -31.24
CA VAL A 132 9.55 16.62 -31.36
C VAL A 132 9.14 16.21 -32.79
N THR A 133 8.07 15.42 -32.92
CA THR A 133 7.43 15.05 -34.20
C THR A 133 6.05 15.70 -34.26
N GLN A 134 5.40 15.93 -35.41
CA GLN A 134 5.42 15.23 -36.72
C GLN A 134 5.26 16.27 -37.87
N PRO A 135 5.07 15.91 -39.17
CA PRO A 135 5.28 14.61 -39.84
C PRO A 135 6.15 14.70 -41.11
N THR A 136 7.07 13.75 -41.32
CA THR A 136 7.63 13.45 -42.66
C THR A 136 7.88 11.94 -42.83
N LYS A 137 7.90 11.49 -44.10
CA LYS A 137 7.84 10.08 -44.50
C LYS A 137 9.09 9.28 -44.06
N PRO A 138 8.98 8.05 -43.55
CA PRO A 138 10.13 7.32 -43.01
C PRO A 138 11.07 6.77 -44.09
N VAL A 139 12.36 6.64 -43.75
CA VAL A 139 13.24 5.63 -44.33
C VAL A 139 13.01 4.32 -43.55
N GLU A 140 12.85 3.22 -44.26
CA GLU A 140 12.52 1.92 -43.69
C GLU A 140 13.75 1.26 -43.07
N VAL A 141 13.74 1.10 -41.74
CA VAL A 141 14.72 0.29 -41.01
C VAL A 141 14.16 -1.12 -40.90
N ALA A 142 14.98 -2.14 -41.20
CA ALA A 142 14.58 -3.52 -41.05
C ALA A 142 14.15 -3.84 -39.61
N LYS A 143 13.02 -4.53 -39.49
CA LYS A 143 12.34 -4.86 -38.24
C LYS A 143 12.15 -6.36 -38.13
N VAL A 144 12.23 -6.86 -36.90
CA VAL A 144 12.03 -8.27 -36.56
C VAL A 144 10.99 -8.41 -35.45
N ASP A 145 10.26 -9.52 -35.48
CA ASP A 145 9.37 -9.94 -34.40
C ASP A 145 10.19 -10.73 -33.38
N VAL A 146 10.28 -10.24 -32.14
CA VAL A 146 11.05 -10.86 -31.04
C VAL A 146 10.13 -11.72 -30.19
N THR A 147 10.47 -12.99 -29.99
CA THR A 147 9.66 -13.92 -29.17
C THR A 147 9.92 -13.69 -27.69
N VAL A 148 8.88 -13.67 -26.87
CA VAL A 148 8.96 -13.54 -25.41
C VAL A 148 8.57 -14.87 -24.77
N ASN A 149 9.56 -15.59 -24.24
CA ASN A 149 9.36 -16.85 -23.52
C ASN A 149 9.07 -16.53 -22.04
N TYR A 150 8.02 -17.12 -21.45
CA TYR A 150 7.69 -16.89 -20.04
C TYR A 150 8.05 -18.09 -19.15
N VAL A 151 8.72 -17.82 -18.03
CA VAL A 151 9.14 -18.82 -17.04
C VAL A 151 8.39 -18.58 -15.73
N ASN A 152 7.71 -19.61 -15.22
CA ASN A 152 7.03 -19.57 -13.93
C ASN A 152 8.00 -19.90 -12.77
N ASP A 153 8.36 -18.89 -11.98
CA ASP A 153 9.27 -19.01 -10.83
C ASP A 153 8.67 -19.77 -9.63
N GLN A 154 7.40 -20.20 -9.69
CA GLN A 154 6.78 -21.09 -8.69
C GLN A 154 6.64 -22.54 -9.16
N ASP A 155 6.56 -22.79 -10.46
CA ASP A 155 6.52 -24.14 -11.04
C ASP A 155 7.09 -24.15 -12.47
N ALA A 156 8.31 -24.66 -12.62
CA ALA A 156 9.02 -24.75 -13.89
C ALA A 156 8.40 -25.74 -14.90
N ASN A 157 7.43 -26.58 -14.50
CA ASN A 157 6.70 -27.46 -15.42
C ASN A 157 5.46 -26.80 -16.05
N THR A 158 5.05 -25.61 -15.57
CA THR A 158 3.92 -24.88 -16.15
C THR A 158 4.33 -24.23 -17.47
N THR A 159 3.85 -24.76 -18.59
CA THR A 159 4.01 -24.11 -19.91
C THR A 159 3.11 -22.87 -20.01
N ILE A 160 3.73 -21.71 -20.22
CA ILE A 160 3.04 -20.45 -20.54
C ILE A 160 3.22 -20.20 -22.05
N ALA A 161 2.22 -19.65 -22.72
CA ALA A 161 2.31 -19.34 -24.15
C ALA A 161 3.24 -18.15 -24.40
N ASP A 162 4.17 -18.31 -25.35
CA ASP A 162 5.07 -17.24 -25.80
C ASP A 162 4.28 -16.03 -26.35
N SER A 163 4.79 -14.82 -26.12
CA SER A 163 4.28 -13.58 -26.76
C SER A 163 5.26 -13.11 -27.86
N ILE A 164 4.86 -12.08 -28.63
CA ILE A 164 5.70 -11.49 -29.68
C ILE A 164 5.71 -9.97 -29.51
N ILE A 165 6.91 -9.41 -29.36
CA ILE A 165 7.13 -7.97 -29.47
C ILE A 165 7.43 -7.68 -30.93
N LYS A 166 6.54 -6.94 -31.57
CA LYS A 166 6.64 -6.57 -32.99
C LYS A 166 7.45 -5.31 -33.19
N ASP A 167 7.84 -5.07 -34.44
CA ASP A 167 8.46 -3.82 -34.90
C ASP A 167 9.80 -3.49 -34.21
N VAL A 168 10.48 -4.48 -33.61
CA VAL A 168 11.78 -4.30 -32.95
C VAL A 168 12.85 -4.10 -34.03
N ALA A 169 13.77 -3.17 -33.82
CA ALA A 169 14.89 -2.97 -34.75
C ALA A 169 15.81 -4.20 -34.76
N GLU A 170 16.24 -4.65 -35.93
CA GLU A 170 17.04 -5.86 -36.15
C GLU A 170 18.35 -5.91 -35.32
N ASN A 171 18.88 -4.75 -34.91
CA ASN A 171 20.09 -4.61 -34.11
C ASN A 171 19.86 -4.35 -32.60
N ALA A 172 18.64 -4.53 -32.10
CA ALA A 172 18.34 -4.35 -30.68
C ALA A 172 18.93 -5.48 -29.81
N THR A 173 19.54 -5.13 -28.68
CA THR A 173 20.13 -6.07 -27.72
C THR A 173 19.29 -6.26 -26.44
N ALA A 174 18.25 -5.46 -26.27
CA ALA A 174 17.25 -5.56 -25.20
C ALA A 174 15.94 -4.89 -25.63
N VAL A 175 14.83 -5.23 -24.96
CA VAL A 175 13.54 -4.54 -25.06
C VAL A 175 13.24 -3.73 -23.79
N ASP A 176 12.38 -2.71 -23.88
CA ASP A 176 11.91 -1.98 -22.68
C ASP A 176 10.93 -2.85 -21.87
N ALA A 177 10.94 -2.69 -20.55
CA ALA A 177 9.96 -3.31 -19.66
C ALA A 177 8.50 -2.99 -20.06
N GLN A 178 8.27 -1.83 -20.65
CA GLN A 178 6.97 -1.37 -21.16
C GLN A 178 6.53 -2.08 -22.45
N GLN A 179 7.46 -2.71 -23.18
CA GLN A 179 7.16 -3.52 -24.37
C GLN A 179 6.83 -4.97 -24.02
N VAL A 180 7.20 -5.44 -22.83
CA VAL A 180 6.96 -6.81 -22.36
C VAL A 180 5.53 -6.94 -21.84
N SER A 181 4.66 -7.59 -22.62
CA SER A 181 3.34 -8.00 -22.15
C SER A 181 3.44 -8.95 -20.95
N VAL A 182 2.44 -8.93 -20.05
CA VAL A 182 2.35 -9.87 -18.92
C VAL A 182 1.17 -10.82 -19.15
N PRO A 183 1.36 -12.16 -19.10
CA PRO A 183 0.28 -13.12 -19.29
C PRO A 183 -0.81 -13.01 -18.20
N ASN A 184 -2.08 -13.15 -18.60
CA ASN A 184 -3.20 -13.11 -17.68
C ASN A 184 -3.07 -14.16 -16.55
N GLY A 185 -3.27 -13.73 -15.31
CA GLY A 185 -3.09 -14.57 -14.12
C GLY A 185 -1.66 -14.60 -13.56
N TYR A 186 -0.73 -13.82 -14.12
CA TYR A 186 0.67 -13.73 -13.67
C TYR A 186 1.09 -12.27 -13.42
N LYS A 187 2.20 -12.08 -12.70
CA LYS A 187 2.90 -10.79 -12.57
C LYS A 187 4.40 -10.96 -12.82
N LEU A 188 5.05 -9.91 -13.32
CA LEU A 188 6.50 -9.83 -13.43
C LEU A 188 7.17 -9.90 -12.05
N VAL A 189 8.35 -10.52 -12.00
CA VAL A 189 9.29 -10.34 -10.88
C VAL A 189 10.01 -9.00 -11.05
N GLU A 190 10.11 -8.20 -9.98
CA GLU A 190 10.75 -6.88 -10.01
C GLU A 190 12.27 -6.97 -10.22
N GLY A 191 12.85 -6.00 -10.93
CA GLY A 191 14.31 -5.89 -11.13
C GLY A 191 14.91 -6.75 -12.25
N GLN A 192 14.08 -7.30 -13.14
CA GLN A 192 14.53 -8.06 -14.32
C GLN A 192 15.20 -7.20 -15.40
N ASN A 193 15.98 -7.85 -16.26
CA ASN A 193 16.62 -7.27 -17.45
C ASN A 193 16.20 -8.04 -18.71
N PHE A 194 15.62 -7.36 -19.69
CA PHE A 194 14.97 -7.95 -20.86
C PHE A 194 15.90 -8.00 -22.08
N ALA A 195 17.05 -8.67 -21.91
CA ALA A 195 18.02 -8.85 -22.99
C ALA A 195 17.47 -9.74 -24.11
N ILE A 196 17.82 -9.41 -25.36
CA ILE A 196 17.51 -10.22 -26.55
C ILE A 196 18.67 -11.18 -26.80
N ASP A 197 18.38 -12.48 -26.78
CA ASP A 197 19.30 -13.56 -27.13
C ASP A 197 18.67 -14.39 -28.27
N ASN A 198 19.37 -14.49 -29.41
CA ASN A 198 18.92 -15.20 -30.61
C ASN A 198 17.46 -14.89 -31.03
N GLY A 199 17.07 -13.61 -30.99
CA GLY A 199 15.70 -13.16 -31.33
C GLY A 199 14.64 -13.46 -30.27
N LYS A 200 15.04 -13.90 -29.07
CA LYS A 200 14.16 -14.22 -27.95
C LYS A 200 14.49 -13.42 -26.69
N VAL A 201 13.49 -13.19 -25.84
CA VAL A 201 13.61 -12.59 -24.50
C VAL A 201 12.99 -13.56 -23.49
N THR A 202 13.70 -13.86 -22.40
CA THR A 202 13.16 -14.71 -21.32
C THR A 202 12.64 -13.84 -20.18
N VAL A 203 11.42 -14.12 -19.73
CA VAL A 203 10.69 -13.30 -18.75
C VAL A 203 10.19 -14.15 -17.59
N HIS A 204 10.69 -13.87 -16.39
CA HIS A 204 10.28 -14.54 -15.16
C HIS A 204 8.99 -13.92 -14.62
N VAL A 205 8.03 -14.79 -14.29
CA VAL A 205 6.71 -14.43 -13.77
C VAL A 205 6.31 -15.34 -12.61
N VAL A 206 5.41 -14.85 -11.77
CA VAL A 206 4.77 -15.65 -10.70
C VAL A 206 3.25 -15.56 -10.78
N PRO A 207 2.50 -16.62 -10.41
CA PRO A 207 1.04 -16.60 -10.45
C PRO A 207 0.44 -15.56 -9.50
N VAL A 208 -0.71 -15.03 -9.87
CA VAL A 208 -1.53 -14.11 -9.08
C VAL A 208 -2.84 -14.81 -8.72
N ALA A 209 -3.22 -14.79 -7.45
CA ALA A 209 -4.49 -15.36 -7.00
C ALA A 209 -5.68 -14.64 -7.69
N PRO A 210 -6.72 -15.36 -8.14
CA PRO A 210 -7.72 -14.79 -9.04
C PRO A 210 -8.58 -13.70 -8.38
N VAL A 211 -8.38 -12.46 -8.83
CA VAL A 211 -9.28 -11.33 -8.60
C VAL A 211 -10.20 -11.19 -9.83
N ALA A 212 -11.43 -10.73 -9.63
CA ALA A 212 -12.43 -10.63 -10.68
C ALA A 212 -12.01 -9.69 -11.84
N PRO A 213 -12.39 -10.00 -13.10
CA PRO A 213 -12.00 -9.19 -14.25
C PRO A 213 -12.67 -7.82 -14.26
N VAL A 214 -11.98 -6.83 -14.85
CA VAL A 214 -12.48 -5.46 -15.04
C VAL A 214 -13.65 -5.46 -16.02
N GLU A 215 -14.75 -4.79 -15.68
CA GLU A 215 -15.91 -4.67 -16.59
C GLU A 215 -15.58 -3.81 -17.82
N GLU A 216 -15.98 -4.29 -19.01
CA GLU A 216 -15.98 -3.47 -20.22
C GLU A 216 -16.91 -2.25 -20.07
N THR A 217 -16.53 -1.10 -20.65
CA THR A 217 -17.28 0.16 -20.53
C THR A 217 -17.81 0.68 -21.87
N LYS A 218 -18.59 1.77 -21.82
CA LYS A 218 -19.11 2.57 -22.94
C LYS A 218 -19.31 4.01 -22.48
N GLU A 219 -19.24 4.97 -23.40
CA GLU A 219 -19.75 6.33 -23.14
C GLU A 219 -21.27 6.42 -23.33
N ILE A 220 -21.88 7.40 -22.65
CA ILE A 220 -23.26 7.84 -22.86
C ILE A 220 -23.35 9.38 -22.78
N THR A 221 -24.31 9.97 -23.50
CA THR A 221 -24.55 11.43 -23.45
C THR A 221 -25.41 11.80 -22.24
N VAL A 222 -25.03 12.87 -21.54
CA VAL A 222 -25.78 13.50 -20.46
C VAL A 222 -26.50 14.72 -21.02
N LYS A 223 -27.84 14.73 -20.99
CA LYS A 223 -28.67 15.89 -21.34
C LYS A 223 -29.22 16.50 -20.06
N TYR A 224 -29.16 17.82 -19.92
CA TYR A 224 -29.68 18.54 -18.76
C TYR A 224 -30.97 19.28 -19.10
N LEU A 225 -31.86 19.39 -18.13
CA LEU A 225 -33.04 20.24 -18.16
C LEU A 225 -33.09 21.07 -16.88
N ASP A 226 -33.13 22.40 -17.01
CA ASP A 226 -33.29 23.30 -15.88
C ASP A 226 -34.74 23.21 -15.36
N SER A 227 -34.93 22.57 -14.22
CA SER A 227 -36.24 22.41 -13.59
C SER A 227 -36.84 23.72 -13.07
N THR A 228 -36.04 24.79 -12.96
CA THR A 228 -36.52 26.14 -12.61
C THR A 228 -36.86 26.98 -13.85
N ASN A 229 -36.33 26.63 -15.02
CA ASN A 229 -36.68 27.27 -16.29
C ASN A 229 -36.49 26.31 -17.47
N ASN A 230 -37.56 25.57 -17.83
CA ASN A 230 -37.55 24.59 -18.92
C ASN A 230 -37.24 25.18 -20.33
N THR A 231 -37.14 26.51 -20.49
CA THR A 231 -36.72 27.15 -21.75
C THR A 231 -35.20 27.34 -21.85
N LYS A 232 -34.47 27.28 -20.72
CA LYS A 232 -33.04 27.54 -20.65
C LYS A 232 -32.24 26.33 -21.18
N LYS A 233 -31.60 26.51 -22.33
CA LYS A 233 -30.73 25.49 -22.93
C LYS A 233 -29.43 25.37 -22.13
N ILE A 234 -29.15 24.18 -21.60
CA ILE A 234 -27.88 23.81 -20.97
C ILE A 234 -27.10 22.89 -21.93
N PRO A 235 -25.78 23.08 -22.14
CA PRO A 235 -24.97 22.18 -22.97
C PRO A 235 -24.96 20.73 -22.46
N ASN A 236 -24.98 19.76 -23.38
CA ASN A 236 -24.85 18.35 -23.03
C ASN A 236 -23.41 18.01 -22.59
N SER A 237 -23.26 16.96 -21.79
CA SER A 237 -21.96 16.38 -21.40
C SER A 237 -21.89 14.89 -21.79
N THR A 238 -20.80 14.19 -21.47
CA THR A 238 -20.66 12.72 -21.59
C THR A 238 -20.26 12.10 -20.26
N MET A 239 -20.51 10.80 -20.08
CA MET A 239 -19.96 10.03 -18.97
C MET A 239 -19.74 8.55 -19.37
N THR A 240 -18.72 7.93 -18.77
CA THR A 240 -18.39 6.52 -18.98
C THR A 240 -19.16 5.63 -17.98
N VAL A 241 -19.70 4.51 -18.46
CA VAL A 241 -20.47 3.54 -17.69
C VAL A 241 -20.15 2.11 -18.13
N ALA A 242 -20.46 1.09 -17.32
CA ALA A 242 -20.31 -0.30 -17.75
C ALA A 242 -21.12 -0.61 -19.04
N LYS A 243 -20.60 -1.47 -19.91
CA LYS A 243 -21.16 -1.82 -21.23
C LYS A 243 -22.62 -2.27 -21.14
N HIS A 244 -22.98 -2.99 -20.08
CA HIS A 244 -24.34 -3.47 -19.83
C HIS A 244 -25.16 -2.60 -18.85
N ALA A 245 -24.63 -1.46 -18.40
CA ALA A 245 -25.35 -0.53 -17.53
C ALA A 245 -26.67 -0.05 -18.17
N LYS A 246 -27.73 -0.07 -17.35
CA LYS A 246 -29.11 0.39 -17.66
C LYS A 246 -29.52 1.62 -16.83
N LYS A 247 -28.77 1.94 -15.78
CA LYS A 247 -28.97 3.09 -14.88
C LYS A 247 -27.59 3.62 -14.45
N VAL A 248 -27.55 4.88 -14.02
CA VAL A 248 -26.42 5.53 -13.33
C VAL A 248 -26.90 6.08 -11.98
N ALA A 249 -26.00 6.27 -11.02
CA ALA A 249 -26.30 7.02 -9.81
C ALA A 249 -26.33 8.52 -10.14
N GLY A 250 -27.26 9.27 -9.54
CA GLY A 250 -27.33 10.73 -9.73
C GLY A 250 -26.05 11.40 -9.25
N GLU A 251 -25.56 10.98 -8.09
CA GLU A 251 -24.31 11.45 -7.46
C GLU A 251 -23.03 11.19 -8.29
N THR A 252 -23.10 10.39 -9.37
CA THR A 252 -21.98 10.13 -10.29
C THR A 252 -22.14 10.80 -11.66
N VAL A 253 -23.16 11.65 -11.85
CA VAL A 253 -23.36 12.39 -13.10
C VAL A 253 -22.58 13.71 -13.05
N PRO A 254 -21.77 14.06 -14.07
CA PRO A 254 -21.11 15.36 -14.12
C PRO A 254 -22.15 16.49 -14.19
N LEU A 255 -21.88 17.62 -13.55
CA LEU A 255 -22.81 18.75 -13.46
C LEU A 255 -22.31 20.00 -14.19
N PRO A 256 -23.20 20.84 -14.73
CA PRO A 256 -22.85 22.19 -15.19
C PRO A 256 -22.48 23.07 -14.00
N ASP A 257 -21.55 24.02 -14.20
CA ASP A 257 -21.18 24.98 -13.17
C ASP A 257 -22.39 25.78 -12.66
N GLY A 258 -22.49 25.93 -11.34
CA GLY A 258 -23.60 26.61 -10.67
C GLY A 258 -24.90 25.82 -10.59
N TYR A 259 -24.94 24.55 -11.00
CA TYR A 259 -26.12 23.68 -10.95
C TYR A 259 -25.97 22.47 -10.02
N GLN A 260 -27.09 22.06 -9.42
CA GLN A 260 -27.27 20.88 -8.57
C GLN A 260 -28.41 20.00 -9.12
N ILE A 261 -28.39 18.69 -8.88
CA ILE A 261 -29.43 17.77 -9.38
C ILE A 261 -30.75 17.99 -8.63
N SER A 262 -31.84 18.27 -9.37
CA SER A 262 -33.19 18.32 -8.83
C SER A 262 -33.82 16.91 -8.79
N GLY A 263 -33.26 16.08 -7.91
CA GLY A 263 -33.83 14.80 -7.48
C GLY A 263 -33.42 13.56 -8.27
N ARG A 264 -33.83 12.40 -7.70
CA ARG A 264 -33.49 11.01 -8.06
C ARG A 264 -32.03 10.60 -7.79
N ARG A 265 -31.87 9.55 -6.97
CA ARG A 265 -30.58 8.89 -6.73
C ARG A 265 -30.15 7.94 -7.85
N LEU A 266 -31.08 7.49 -8.71
CA LEU A 266 -30.80 6.64 -9.87
C LEU A 266 -31.52 7.17 -11.13
N ILE A 267 -30.76 7.36 -12.20
CA ILE A 267 -31.23 7.86 -13.51
C ILE A 267 -31.10 6.74 -14.55
N SER A 268 -32.09 6.58 -15.43
CA SER A 268 -32.15 5.44 -16.37
C SER A 268 -31.60 5.77 -17.75
N ILE A 269 -30.70 4.93 -18.27
CA ILE A 269 -30.09 5.09 -19.59
C ILE A 269 -31.08 4.62 -20.66
N LYS A 270 -31.37 5.49 -21.65
CA LYS A 270 -32.23 5.18 -22.79
C LYS A 270 -31.52 5.59 -24.08
N ARG A 271 -31.41 4.67 -25.05
CA ARG A 271 -30.83 4.93 -26.39
C ARG A 271 -29.50 5.71 -26.34
N GLY A 272 -28.54 5.23 -25.54
CA GLY A 272 -27.20 5.84 -25.41
C GLY A 272 -27.12 7.15 -24.62
N HIS A 273 -28.19 7.62 -23.98
CA HIS A 273 -28.19 8.86 -23.21
C HIS A 273 -29.04 8.83 -21.94
N ILE A 274 -28.84 9.82 -21.08
CA ILE A 274 -29.67 10.13 -19.91
C ILE A 274 -30.23 11.56 -20.01
N LEU A 275 -31.36 11.79 -19.34
CA LEU A 275 -31.90 13.13 -19.10
C LEU A 275 -31.87 13.40 -17.59
N VAL A 276 -31.34 14.56 -17.21
CA VAL A 276 -30.98 14.92 -15.85
C VAL A 276 -31.62 16.27 -15.52
N HIS A 277 -32.48 16.29 -14.51
CA HIS A 277 -33.08 17.53 -14.05
C HIS A 277 -32.09 18.22 -13.10
N VAL A 278 -31.87 19.52 -13.31
CA VAL A 278 -30.98 20.35 -12.49
C VAL A 278 -31.67 21.65 -12.08
N LYS A 279 -31.31 22.20 -10.92
CA LYS A 279 -31.67 23.56 -10.48
C LYS A 279 -30.41 24.35 -10.10
N PRO A 280 -30.44 25.69 -10.11
CA PRO A 280 -29.32 26.48 -9.63
C PRO A 280 -28.95 26.14 -8.18
N VAL A 281 -27.66 26.19 -7.87
CA VAL A 281 -27.17 26.22 -6.48
C VAL A 281 -27.72 27.50 -5.82
N ASN A 282 -28.12 27.41 -4.55
CA ASN A 282 -28.77 28.47 -3.77
C ASN A 282 -30.18 28.92 -4.21
N PHE A 283 -30.87 28.23 -5.12
CA PHE A 283 -32.26 28.59 -5.53
C PHE A 283 -33.26 28.72 -4.35
N ASN A 284 -33.10 27.94 -3.28
CA ASN A 284 -33.97 27.99 -2.10
C ASN A 284 -33.69 29.19 -1.15
N ALA A 285 -32.77 30.11 -1.49
CA ALA A 285 -32.43 31.25 -0.64
C ALA A 285 -33.46 32.39 -0.76
N GLY A 286 -34.51 32.34 0.05
CA GLY A 286 -35.48 33.44 0.21
C GLY A 286 -36.78 33.32 -0.59
N HIS A 287 -37.02 32.20 -1.28
CA HIS A 287 -38.31 31.89 -1.90
C HIS A 287 -39.15 30.96 -1.03
N GLU A 288 -40.46 31.19 -0.97
CA GLU A 288 -41.41 30.31 -0.31
C GLU A 288 -41.37 28.92 -0.97
N VAL A 289 -41.27 27.86 -0.15
CA VAL A 289 -41.00 26.51 -0.66
C VAL A 289 -42.18 26.04 -1.50
N SER A 290 -41.91 25.68 -2.75
CA SER A 290 -42.91 25.06 -3.63
C SER A 290 -43.44 23.78 -2.99
N LYS A 291 -44.74 23.54 -3.17
CA LYS A 291 -45.47 22.43 -2.53
C LYS A 291 -46.00 21.48 -3.59
N SER A 292 -45.99 20.19 -3.27
CA SER A 292 -46.51 19.13 -4.12
C SER A 292 -47.25 18.04 -3.35
N ASP A 293 -48.01 17.24 -4.10
CA ASP A 293 -48.83 16.13 -3.61
C ASP A 293 -47.95 14.88 -3.40
N VAL A 294 -47.84 14.41 -2.15
CA VAL A 294 -47.11 13.20 -1.77
C VAL A 294 -48.02 11.98 -1.79
N VAL A 295 -47.68 10.99 -2.62
CA VAL A 295 -48.49 9.77 -2.80
C VAL A 295 -48.24 8.77 -1.66
N VAL A 296 -49.31 8.39 -0.96
CA VAL A 296 -49.30 7.43 0.14
C VAL A 296 -49.53 6.02 -0.40
N ASN A 297 -48.51 5.16 -0.37
CA ASN A 297 -48.67 3.74 -0.68
C ASN A 297 -48.98 2.98 0.63
N TYR A 298 -50.17 2.38 0.72
CA TYR A 298 -50.57 1.58 1.89
C TYR A 298 -50.16 0.12 1.72
N VAL A 299 -49.68 -0.51 2.80
CA VAL A 299 -49.30 -1.93 2.86
C VAL A 299 -50.12 -2.62 3.94
N ASN A 300 -50.80 -3.72 3.61
CA ASN A 300 -51.50 -4.53 4.62
C ASN A 300 -50.54 -5.53 5.29
N ASP A 301 -50.25 -5.36 6.57
CA ASP A 301 -49.37 -6.27 7.32
C ASP A 301 -49.98 -7.66 7.58
N LYS A 302 -51.31 -7.80 7.54
CA LYS A 302 -51.98 -9.11 7.56
C LYS A 302 -51.94 -9.83 6.20
N ASN A 303 -51.80 -9.10 5.08
CA ASN A 303 -51.66 -9.68 3.74
C ASN A 303 -50.99 -8.70 2.76
N ALA A 304 -49.67 -8.82 2.57
CA ALA A 304 -48.90 -7.97 1.67
C ALA A 304 -49.25 -8.10 0.16
N SER A 305 -50.20 -8.98 -0.21
CA SER A 305 -50.74 -9.08 -1.57
C SER A 305 -52.02 -8.25 -1.82
N ASP A 306 -52.61 -7.65 -0.78
CA ASP A 306 -53.79 -6.78 -0.92
C ASP A 306 -53.47 -5.50 -1.69
N LYS A 307 -54.29 -5.20 -2.71
CA LYS A 307 -54.17 -3.97 -3.51
C LYS A 307 -54.99 -2.85 -2.90
N ILE A 308 -54.41 -2.13 -1.93
CA ILE A 308 -55.01 -0.90 -1.39
C ILE A 308 -54.79 0.26 -2.38
N THR A 309 -55.81 1.08 -2.60
CA THR A 309 -55.70 2.31 -3.41
C THR A 309 -54.80 3.32 -2.71
N ALA A 310 -53.83 3.89 -3.44
CA ALA A 310 -52.92 4.88 -2.90
C ALA A 310 -53.65 6.18 -2.51
N GLY A 311 -53.25 6.76 -1.37
CA GLY A 311 -53.72 8.08 -0.91
C GLY A 311 -52.83 9.21 -1.43
N VAL A 312 -53.18 10.44 -1.09
CA VAL A 312 -52.39 11.65 -1.39
C VAL A 312 -52.44 12.59 -0.18
N ILE A 313 -51.26 13.07 0.26
CA ILE A 313 -51.11 14.19 1.19
C ILE A 313 -50.81 15.41 0.34
N LYS A 314 -51.65 16.44 0.44
CA LYS A 314 -51.48 17.67 -0.32
C LYS A 314 -50.55 18.66 0.37
N ASP A 315 -50.09 19.64 -0.41
CA ASP A 315 -49.45 20.86 0.10
C ASP A 315 -48.17 20.62 0.93
N VAL A 316 -47.46 19.51 0.65
CA VAL A 316 -46.19 19.17 1.31
C VAL A 316 -45.05 19.89 0.59
N ALA A 317 -44.10 20.47 1.33
CA ALA A 317 -42.93 21.14 0.74
C ALA A 317 -42.07 20.16 -0.10
N ASP A 318 -41.58 20.61 -1.25
CA ASP A 318 -40.85 19.79 -2.24
C ASP A 318 -39.52 19.20 -1.71
N ASP A 319 -38.97 19.73 -0.62
CA ASP A 319 -37.77 19.25 0.06
C ASP A 319 -38.05 18.47 1.36
N ALA A 320 -39.32 18.21 1.70
CA ALA A 320 -39.70 17.44 2.89
C ALA A 320 -39.17 16.00 2.82
N THR A 321 -38.34 15.63 3.80
CA THR A 321 -37.78 14.27 3.96
C THR A 321 -38.68 13.33 4.77
N SER A 322 -39.72 13.87 5.41
CA SER A 322 -40.77 13.14 6.14
C SER A 322 -42.08 13.94 6.17
N VAL A 323 -43.18 13.27 6.51
CA VAL A 323 -44.44 13.90 6.91
C VAL A 323 -44.75 13.57 8.38
N SER A 324 -45.55 14.40 9.03
CA SER A 324 -46.00 14.13 10.41
C SER A 324 -47.10 13.07 10.44
N ALA A 325 -47.24 12.37 11.59
CA ALA A 325 -48.31 11.39 11.77
C ALA A 325 -49.72 11.99 11.61
N ALA A 326 -49.90 13.27 11.97
CA ALA A 326 -51.17 13.99 11.81
C ALA A 326 -51.57 14.24 10.34
N GLN A 327 -50.62 14.18 9.40
CA GLN A 327 -50.89 14.31 7.96
C GLN A 327 -51.22 12.97 7.29
N VAL A 328 -51.09 11.83 7.99
CA VAL A 328 -51.33 10.49 7.46
C VAL A 328 -52.68 9.96 7.94
N SER A 329 -53.62 9.80 7.02
CA SER A 329 -54.91 9.14 7.28
C SER A 329 -54.87 7.65 6.92
N ALA A 330 -55.71 6.85 7.56
CA ALA A 330 -55.91 5.45 7.16
C ALA A 330 -56.95 5.37 6.01
N PRO A 331 -56.79 4.45 5.04
CA PRO A 331 -57.76 4.26 3.98
C PRO A 331 -59.00 3.52 4.50
N LYS A 332 -60.17 3.77 3.89
CA LYS A 332 -61.45 3.18 4.33
C LYS A 332 -61.37 1.65 4.39
N GLY A 333 -61.71 1.08 5.55
CA GLY A 333 -61.61 -0.36 5.82
C GLY A 333 -60.27 -0.80 6.43
N TYR A 334 -59.38 0.13 6.77
CA TYR A 334 -58.10 -0.13 7.44
C TYR A 334 -57.83 0.87 8.56
N LYS A 335 -56.92 0.53 9.48
CA LYS A 335 -56.34 1.43 10.49
C LYS A 335 -54.82 1.44 10.37
N LEU A 336 -54.17 2.52 10.82
CA LEU A 336 -52.72 2.60 10.90
C LEU A 336 -52.18 1.60 11.94
N VAL A 337 -50.95 1.14 11.72
CA VAL A 337 -50.12 0.53 12.78
C VAL A 337 -49.49 1.64 13.62
N GLU A 338 -49.32 1.41 14.92
CA GLU A 338 -48.77 2.36 15.89
C GLU A 338 -47.24 2.58 15.70
N ASP A 339 -46.70 3.68 16.25
CA ASP A 339 -45.27 4.07 16.26
C ASP A 339 -44.51 4.13 14.91
N GLN A 340 -45.25 4.25 13.79
CA GLN A 340 -44.66 4.38 12.45
C GLN A 340 -43.89 5.68 12.20
N LYS A 341 -42.86 5.61 11.34
CA LYS A 341 -42.07 6.75 10.87
C LYS A 341 -42.29 6.99 9.37
N PHE A 342 -42.87 8.14 9.03
CA PHE A 342 -43.36 8.45 7.69
C PHE A 342 -42.33 9.20 6.84
N ALA A 343 -41.27 8.51 6.43
CA ALA A 343 -40.23 9.07 5.56
C ALA A 343 -40.72 9.25 4.11
N VAL A 344 -40.40 10.40 3.50
CA VAL A 344 -40.78 10.73 2.12
C VAL A 344 -39.62 10.42 1.18
N SER A 345 -39.91 9.78 0.05
CA SER A 345 -38.94 9.48 -1.00
C SER A 345 -39.61 9.53 -2.38
N TYR A 346 -39.05 10.30 -3.31
CA TYR A 346 -39.59 10.47 -4.68
C TYR A 346 -41.05 10.97 -4.73
N GLY A 347 -41.45 11.85 -3.82
CA GLY A 347 -42.84 12.31 -3.70
C GLY A 347 -43.80 11.21 -3.24
N LYS A 348 -43.29 10.20 -2.52
CA LYS A 348 -44.08 9.10 -1.96
C LYS A 348 -43.73 8.81 -0.51
N VAL A 349 -44.71 8.29 0.23
CA VAL A 349 -44.53 7.71 1.58
C VAL A 349 -45.15 6.32 1.61
N THR A 350 -44.58 5.40 2.39
CA THR A 350 -45.15 4.07 2.62
C THR A 350 -45.74 4.02 4.02
N VAL A 351 -46.96 3.48 4.14
CA VAL A 351 -47.74 3.44 5.38
C VAL A 351 -48.27 2.03 5.61
N HIS A 352 -47.88 1.43 6.73
CA HIS A 352 -48.35 0.13 7.17
C HIS A 352 -49.73 0.26 7.82
N VAL A 353 -50.63 -0.64 7.43
CA VAL A 353 -52.02 -0.65 7.89
C VAL A 353 -52.49 -2.08 8.14
N VAL A 354 -53.54 -2.22 8.95
CA VAL A 354 -54.25 -3.50 9.14
C VAL A 354 -55.75 -3.30 8.91
N PRO A 355 -56.47 -4.30 8.34
CA PRO A 355 -57.90 -4.20 8.12
C PRO A 355 -58.68 -3.85 9.40
N VAL A 356 -59.53 -2.85 9.29
CA VAL A 356 -60.65 -2.63 10.20
C VAL A 356 -61.73 -3.60 9.74
N GLU A 357 -61.96 -4.63 10.54
CA GLU A 357 -62.91 -5.69 10.20
C GLU A 357 -64.33 -5.08 10.14
N GLU A 358 -64.91 -5.01 8.94
CA GLU A 358 -66.29 -4.54 8.76
C GLU A 358 -67.21 -5.29 9.73
N THR A 359 -68.09 -4.58 10.43
CA THR A 359 -68.98 -5.19 11.43
C THR A 359 -70.43 -5.26 10.98
N LYS A 360 -71.20 -6.10 11.68
CA LYS A 360 -72.65 -6.19 11.65
C LYS A 360 -73.14 -6.26 13.10
N GLN A 361 -74.34 -5.77 13.39
CA GLN A 361 -75.02 -6.16 14.61
C GLN A 361 -75.66 -7.55 14.42
N ILE A 362 -75.74 -8.31 15.51
CA ILE A 362 -76.53 -9.54 15.63
C ILE A 362 -77.35 -9.49 16.91
N VAL A 363 -78.50 -10.17 16.92
CA VAL A 363 -79.33 -10.30 18.12
C VAL A 363 -78.77 -11.41 19.01
N VAL A 364 -78.75 -11.17 20.31
CA VAL A 364 -78.35 -12.10 21.36
C VAL A 364 -79.61 -12.53 22.12
N LYS A 365 -79.99 -13.80 22.01
CA LYS A 365 -81.15 -14.36 22.71
C LYS A 365 -80.68 -15.23 23.87
N TYR A 366 -81.19 -14.98 25.08
CA TYR A 366 -80.79 -15.74 26.27
C TYR A 366 -81.89 -16.69 26.74
N LEU A 367 -81.49 -17.90 27.13
CA LEU A 367 -82.36 -18.89 27.80
C LEU A 367 -81.74 -19.25 29.16
N ASP A 368 -82.53 -19.13 30.23
CA ASP A 368 -82.12 -19.51 31.59
C ASP A 368 -82.20 -21.02 31.78
N THR A 369 -81.03 -21.67 31.80
CA THR A 369 -80.90 -23.12 31.99
C THR A 369 -81.30 -23.60 33.38
N THR A 370 -81.41 -22.71 34.36
CA THR A 370 -81.81 -23.04 35.74
C THR A 370 -83.31 -22.88 35.98
N ASN A 371 -84.02 -22.24 35.05
CA ASN A 371 -85.45 -21.97 35.14
C ASN A 371 -86.17 -22.43 33.85
N ASN A 372 -86.20 -23.75 33.61
CA ASN A 372 -86.90 -24.41 32.51
C ASN A 372 -86.67 -23.78 31.11
N MET A 373 -85.46 -23.28 30.83
CA MET A 373 -85.10 -22.61 29.57
C MET A 373 -85.93 -21.33 29.30
N ASN A 374 -86.38 -20.64 30.35
CA ASN A 374 -87.14 -19.40 30.25
C ASN A 374 -86.36 -18.33 29.44
N LYS A 375 -87.07 -17.60 28.58
CA LYS A 375 -86.46 -16.62 27.68
C LYS A 375 -86.34 -15.26 28.36
N LEU A 376 -85.12 -14.75 28.45
CA LEU A 376 -84.86 -13.40 28.97
C LEU A 376 -84.97 -12.35 27.84
N ALA A 377 -84.81 -11.07 28.18
CA ALA A 377 -84.80 -9.97 27.22
C ALA A 377 -83.66 -10.14 26.19
N ASP A 378 -83.96 -9.99 24.89
CA ASP A 378 -82.94 -10.06 23.84
C ASP A 378 -82.06 -8.81 23.87
N SER A 379 -80.77 -8.97 23.56
CA SER A 379 -79.79 -7.88 23.45
C SER A 379 -79.18 -7.82 22.05
N THR A 380 -78.28 -6.87 21.79
CA THR A 380 -77.56 -6.74 20.52
C THR A 380 -76.06 -6.72 20.77
N MET A 381 -75.29 -7.35 19.87
CA MET A 381 -73.83 -7.26 19.89
C MET A 381 -73.25 -7.03 18.50
N THR A 382 -72.15 -6.29 18.45
CA THR A 382 -71.42 -5.98 17.22
C THR A 382 -70.35 -7.04 16.96
N VAL A 383 -70.35 -7.65 15.78
CA VAL A 383 -69.43 -8.72 15.36
C VAL A 383 -68.90 -8.47 13.96
N ALA A 384 -67.79 -9.10 13.56
CA ALA A 384 -67.34 -9.02 12.17
C ALA A 384 -68.42 -9.52 11.19
N LYS A 385 -68.55 -8.85 10.04
CA LYS A 385 -69.55 -9.10 8.98
C LYS A 385 -69.59 -10.56 8.53
N ASN A 386 -68.41 -11.16 8.42
CA ASN A 386 -68.23 -12.57 8.04
C ASN A 386 -68.16 -13.55 9.24
N ALA A 387 -68.35 -13.09 10.48
CA ALA A 387 -68.36 -13.95 11.66
C ALA A 387 -69.46 -15.01 11.55
N LYS A 388 -69.05 -16.26 11.77
CA LYS A 388 -69.91 -17.46 11.87
C LYS A 388 -70.01 -17.98 13.32
N LYS A 389 -69.13 -17.51 14.21
CA LYS A 389 -69.09 -17.82 15.65
C LYS A 389 -68.61 -16.59 16.43
N VAL A 390 -68.94 -16.51 17.71
CA VAL A 390 -68.42 -15.52 18.67
C VAL A 390 -67.79 -16.24 19.88
N PRO A 391 -66.67 -15.74 20.44
CA PRO A 391 -66.20 -16.17 21.76
C PRO A 391 -67.22 -15.78 22.83
N HIS A 392 -67.43 -16.64 23.82
CA HIS A 392 -68.41 -16.36 24.87
C HIS A 392 -68.04 -15.16 25.76
N GLU A 393 -66.75 -14.91 25.97
CA GLU A 393 -66.22 -13.74 26.70
C GLU A 393 -66.60 -12.40 26.07
N THR A 394 -66.98 -12.37 24.78
CA THR A 394 -67.37 -11.12 24.08
C THR A 394 -68.89 -10.93 24.00
N VAL A 395 -69.68 -11.84 24.57
CA VAL A 395 -71.14 -11.78 24.53
C VAL A 395 -71.62 -10.94 25.72
N PRO A 396 -72.42 -9.87 25.51
CA PRO A 396 -73.02 -9.12 26.62
C PRO A 396 -73.90 -10.05 27.46
N LEU A 397 -74.08 -9.74 28.74
CA LEU A 397 -74.88 -10.56 29.66
C LEU A 397 -75.96 -9.72 30.34
N PRO A 398 -77.14 -10.29 30.64
CA PRO A 398 -78.09 -9.69 31.56
C PRO A 398 -77.47 -9.57 32.97
N ASP A 399 -77.81 -8.51 33.70
CA ASP A 399 -77.30 -8.30 35.05
C ASP A 399 -77.62 -9.49 35.96
N GLY A 400 -76.62 -9.93 36.73
CA GLY A 400 -76.74 -11.09 37.61
C GLY A 400 -76.65 -12.47 36.94
N TYR A 401 -76.42 -12.56 35.61
CA TYR A 401 -76.30 -13.83 34.88
C TYR A 401 -74.87 -14.11 34.35
N GLN A 402 -74.56 -15.41 34.18
CA GLN A 402 -73.32 -15.94 33.60
C GLN A 402 -73.63 -16.98 32.51
N ILE A 403 -72.71 -17.22 31.58
CA ILE A 403 -72.92 -18.17 30.46
C ILE A 403 -72.79 -19.61 30.94
N SER A 404 -73.86 -20.40 30.80
CA SER A 404 -73.88 -21.82 31.12
C SER A 404 -73.37 -22.67 29.93
N GLY A 405 -72.06 -22.66 29.73
CA GLY A 405 -71.33 -23.66 28.94
C GLY A 405 -71.38 -23.52 27.41
N ARG A 406 -70.41 -22.78 26.85
CA ARG A 406 -69.87 -22.94 25.47
C ARG A 406 -68.76 -21.89 25.25
N ARG A 407 -67.51 -22.29 24.95
CA ARG A 407 -66.43 -21.31 24.64
C ARG A 407 -66.68 -20.49 23.36
N LEU A 408 -67.35 -21.08 22.36
CA LEU A 408 -67.63 -20.47 21.06
C LEU A 408 -69.09 -20.73 20.65
N ILE A 409 -69.89 -19.67 20.55
CA ILE A 409 -71.32 -19.73 20.21
C ILE A 409 -71.47 -19.47 18.70
N SER A 410 -72.31 -20.25 18.01
CA SER A 410 -72.44 -20.17 16.54
C SER A 410 -73.57 -19.22 16.12
N ILE A 411 -73.27 -18.30 15.20
CA ILE A 411 -74.24 -17.36 14.64
C ILE A 411 -75.08 -18.11 13.60
N LYS A 412 -76.40 -18.10 13.76
CA LYS A 412 -77.38 -18.66 12.81
C LYS A 412 -78.46 -17.63 12.53
N HIS A 413 -78.82 -17.44 11.26
CA HIS A 413 -79.93 -16.55 10.83
C HIS A 413 -79.90 -15.16 11.52
N GLY A 414 -78.74 -14.49 11.51
CA GLY A 414 -78.56 -13.15 12.08
C GLY A 414 -78.53 -13.03 13.61
N HIS A 415 -78.59 -14.15 14.35
CA HIS A 415 -78.58 -14.13 15.81
C HIS A 415 -77.75 -15.25 16.44
N ILE A 416 -77.52 -15.15 17.75
CA ILE A 416 -76.99 -16.24 18.59
C ILE A 416 -78.01 -16.61 19.66
N LEU A 417 -77.97 -17.87 20.08
CA LEU A 417 -78.69 -18.38 21.24
C LEU A 417 -77.67 -18.69 22.33
N VAL A 418 -77.85 -18.06 23.48
CA VAL A 418 -76.92 -18.08 24.62
C VAL A 418 -77.65 -18.72 25.78
N HIS A 419 -77.07 -19.80 26.30
CA HIS A 419 -77.56 -20.43 27.51
C HIS A 419 -76.91 -19.73 28.70
N VAL A 420 -77.71 -19.29 29.67
CA VAL A 420 -77.25 -18.61 30.89
C VAL A 420 -77.75 -19.30 32.15
N LYS A 421 -77.13 -18.97 33.27
CA LYS A 421 -77.58 -19.28 34.64
C LYS A 421 -77.27 -18.07 35.55
N PRO A 422 -77.91 -17.91 36.73
CA PRO A 422 -77.53 -16.87 37.67
C PRO A 422 -76.05 -16.96 38.06
N ALA A 423 -75.39 -15.81 38.24
CA ALA A 423 -73.97 -15.70 38.58
C ALA A 423 -73.62 -16.45 39.87
N ASN A 424 -74.52 -16.42 40.85
CA ASN A 424 -74.34 -17.05 42.16
C ASN A 424 -74.87 -18.50 42.24
N PHE A 425 -75.34 -19.10 41.14
CA PHE A 425 -76.01 -20.42 41.16
C PHE A 425 -75.14 -21.56 41.74
N ASN A 426 -73.82 -21.48 41.61
CA ASN A 426 -72.90 -22.50 42.13
C ASN A 426 -72.51 -22.28 43.62
N ALA A 427 -73.14 -21.36 44.34
CA ALA A 427 -72.88 -21.11 45.76
C ALA A 427 -73.51 -22.19 46.67
N GLY A 428 -72.99 -23.43 46.59
CA GLY A 428 -73.32 -24.50 47.54
C GLY A 428 -73.57 -25.91 46.96
N HIS A 429 -73.64 -26.07 45.63
CA HIS A 429 -73.96 -27.37 45.01
C HIS A 429 -72.79 -27.97 44.22
N GLU A 430 -72.60 -29.29 44.35
CA GLU A 430 -71.58 -30.05 43.63
C GLU A 430 -71.90 -30.13 42.13
N VAL A 431 -70.89 -29.95 41.28
CA VAL A 431 -71.07 -29.94 39.82
C VAL A 431 -71.27 -31.36 39.30
N SER A 432 -72.33 -31.55 38.51
CA SER A 432 -72.61 -32.79 37.76
C SER A 432 -71.43 -33.21 36.87
N LYS A 433 -71.34 -34.52 36.62
CA LYS A 433 -70.20 -35.17 35.94
C LYS A 433 -70.70 -36.05 34.81
N SER A 434 -69.95 -36.14 33.72
CA SER A 434 -70.24 -36.96 32.54
C SER A 434 -68.98 -37.56 31.89
N ASP A 435 -69.21 -38.53 31.00
CA ASP A 435 -68.16 -39.23 30.25
C ASP A 435 -67.73 -38.42 29.01
N VAL A 436 -66.42 -38.19 28.85
CA VAL A 436 -65.80 -37.48 27.72
C VAL A 436 -65.15 -38.46 26.75
N ILE A 437 -65.54 -38.42 25.48
CA ILE A 437 -65.03 -39.30 24.43
C ILE A 437 -63.66 -38.81 23.92
N VAL A 438 -62.66 -39.69 23.91
CA VAL A 438 -61.31 -39.41 23.42
C VAL A 438 -61.17 -39.87 21.98
N LYS A 439 -60.95 -38.94 21.04
CA LYS A 439 -60.64 -39.26 19.64
C LYS A 439 -59.15 -39.24 19.40
N TYR A 440 -58.57 -40.38 19.02
CA TYR A 440 -57.15 -40.47 18.69
C TYR A 440 -56.88 -40.21 17.21
N VAL A 441 -55.82 -39.46 16.92
CA VAL A 441 -55.35 -39.15 15.55
C VAL A 441 -53.88 -39.52 15.43
N ASN A 442 -53.52 -40.35 14.45
CA ASN A 442 -52.11 -40.66 14.17
C ASN A 442 -51.46 -39.56 13.31
N ASP A 443 -50.53 -38.79 13.87
CA ASP A 443 -49.82 -37.73 13.16
C ASP A 443 -48.92 -38.23 12.03
N LYS A 444 -48.57 -39.52 12.01
CA LYS A 444 -47.81 -40.15 10.90
C LYS A 444 -48.70 -40.69 9.79
N ASN A 445 -49.98 -40.96 10.06
CA ASN A 445 -50.95 -41.43 9.08
C ASN A 445 -52.38 -41.09 9.53
N ILE A 446 -52.90 -39.94 9.07
CA ILE A 446 -54.21 -39.43 9.46
C ILE A 446 -55.39 -40.35 9.08
N ASN A 447 -55.15 -41.37 8.24
CA ASN A 447 -56.14 -42.36 7.83
C ASN A 447 -56.17 -43.63 8.70
N ASP A 448 -55.29 -43.78 9.69
CA ASP A 448 -55.32 -44.93 10.61
C ASP A 448 -56.58 -44.89 11.49
N LYS A 449 -57.38 -45.96 11.43
CA LYS A 449 -58.57 -46.13 12.25
C LYS A 449 -58.19 -46.58 13.65
N ILE A 450 -58.09 -45.65 14.58
CA ILE A 450 -57.89 -45.91 16.01
C ILE A 450 -59.25 -45.84 16.73
N THR A 451 -59.52 -46.80 17.62
CA THR A 451 -60.75 -46.83 18.43
C THR A 451 -60.82 -45.66 19.40
N ASP A 452 -61.95 -44.96 19.47
CA ASP A 452 -62.19 -43.91 20.47
C ASP A 452 -62.07 -44.46 21.91
N GLY A 453 -61.50 -43.65 22.82
CA GLY A 453 -61.49 -43.91 24.26
C GLY A 453 -62.58 -43.13 25.01
N VAL A 454 -62.65 -43.30 26.33
CA VAL A 454 -63.56 -42.56 27.23
C VAL A 454 -62.84 -42.20 28.52
N ILE A 455 -63.06 -40.98 29.01
CA ILE A 455 -62.66 -40.50 30.34
C ILE A 455 -63.94 -40.31 31.14
N LYS A 456 -64.01 -40.89 32.35
CA LYS A 456 -65.20 -40.84 33.19
C LYS A 456 -65.16 -39.69 34.19
N ASP A 457 -66.33 -39.41 34.78
CA ASP A 457 -66.50 -38.55 35.95
C ASP A 457 -65.94 -37.11 35.79
N VAL A 458 -65.90 -36.62 34.55
CA VAL A 458 -65.44 -35.27 34.23
C VAL A 458 -66.58 -34.28 34.51
N LYS A 459 -66.31 -33.20 35.27
CA LYS A 459 -67.31 -32.16 35.54
C LYS A 459 -67.89 -31.58 34.24
N ASP A 460 -69.18 -31.33 34.19
CA ASP A 460 -69.87 -30.86 32.97
C ASP A 460 -69.42 -29.47 32.49
N ASP A 461 -68.80 -28.68 33.38
CA ASP A 461 -68.17 -27.39 33.08
C ASP A 461 -66.67 -27.47 32.72
N ALA A 462 -66.08 -28.67 32.73
CA ALA A 462 -64.65 -28.86 32.49
C ALA A 462 -64.27 -28.50 31.04
N THR A 463 -63.58 -27.37 30.89
CA THR A 463 -63.12 -26.89 29.58
C THR A 463 -61.82 -27.56 29.09
N SER A 464 -61.24 -28.45 29.90
CA SER A 464 -60.10 -29.32 29.61
C SER A 464 -60.03 -30.45 30.64
N VAL A 465 -59.53 -31.62 30.26
CA VAL A 465 -59.15 -32.71 31.18
C VAL A 465 -57.66 -32.62 31.55
N SER A 466 -57.26 -33.19 32.69
CA SER A 466 -55.83 -33.31 33.02
C SER A 466 -55.14 -34.32 32.09
N ALA A 467 -53.83 -34.17 31.90
CA ALA A 467 -53.02 -35.10 31.14
C ALA A 467 -53.04 -36.51 31.73
N ASP A 468 -53.14 -36.63 33.06
CA ASP A 468 -53.13 -37.89 33.81
C ASP A 468 -54.37 -38.76 33.54
N LEU A 469 -55.45 -38.15 33.05
CA LEU A 469 -56.68 -38.83 32.64
C LEU A 469 -56.65 -39.30 31.18
N VAL A 470 -55.62 -38.93 30.40
CA VAL A 470 -55.48 -39.27 28.98
C VAL A 470 -54.41 -40.35 28.83
N SER A 471 -54.82 -41.56 28.44
CA SER A 471 -53.91 -42.66 28.13
C SER A 471 -53.71 -42.82 26.61
N ALA A 472 -52.63 -43.48 26.20
CA ALA A 472 -52.39 -43.83 24.80
C ALA A 472 -53.02 -45.20 24.47
N PRO A 473 -53.65 -45.37 23.30
CA PRO A 473 -54.17 -46.67 22.87
C PRO A 473 -53.02 -47.63 22.55
N LYS A 474 -53.26 -48.94 22.76
CA LYS A 474 -52.25 -50.00 22.60
C LYS A 474 -51.59 -49.95 21.21
N GLY A 475 -50.25 -49.86 21.19
CA GLY A 475 -49.47 -49.69 19.95
C GLY A 475 -49.14 -48.25 19.59
N TYR A 476 -49.59 -47.26 20.37
CA TYR A 476 -49.34 -45.83 20.16
C TYR A 476 -48.78 -45.16 21.42
N LYS A 477 -48.18 -43.97 21.26
CA LYS A 477 -47.74 -43.08 22.34
C LYS A 477 -48.27 -41.67 22.10
N LEU A 478 -48.58 -40.95 23.19
CA LEU A 478 -49.02 -39.55 23.13
C LEU A 478 -47.89 -38.66 22.56
N VAL A 479 -48.25 -37.63 21.80
CA VAL A 479 -47.34 -36.54 21.47
C VAL A 479 -47.16 -35.62 22.69
N SER A 480 -45.93 -35.19 22.98
CA SER A 480 -45.62 -34.37 24.15
C SER A 480 -46.13 -32.93 24.01
N GLY A 481 -46.45 -32.28 25.13
CA GLY A 481 -46.87 -30.86 25.18
C GLY A 481 -48.31 -30.57 24.73
N GLN A 482 -49.13 -31.60 24.53
CA GLN A 482 -50.55 -31.44 24.16
C GLN A 482 -51.40 -30.75 25.24
N LYS A 483 -52.47 -30.09 24.79
CA LYS A 483 -53.50 -29.49 25.65
C LYS A 483 -54.85 -30.14 25.39
N PHE A 484 -55.36 -30.86 26.38
CA PHE A 484 -56.54 -31.72 26.26
C PHE A 484 -57.85 -30.94 26.48
N ALA A 485 -58.11 -29.99 25.58
CA ALA A 485 -59.30 -29.15 25.61
C ALA A 485 -60.56 -29.96 25.28
N VAL A 486 -61.59 -29.86 26.13
CA VAL A 486 -62.88 -30.54 25.93
C VAL A 486 -63.78 -29.67 25.07
N SER A 487 -64.45 -30.28 24.09
CA SER A 487 -65.44 -29.65 23.23
C SER A 487 -66.57 -30.62 22.91
N TYR A 488 -67.81 -30.27 23.27
CA TYR A 488 -69.01 -31.10 23.02
C TYR A 488 -68.91 -32.53 23.60
N GLY A 489 -68.37 -32.67 24.81
CA GLY A 489 -68.15 -33.98 25.45
C GLY A 489 -67.08 -34.83 24.76
N LYS A 490 -66.19 -34.22 23.95
CA LYS A 490 -65.11 -34.91 23.26
C LYS A 490 -63.78 -34.17 23.42
N VAL A 491 -62.68 -34.92 23.39
CA VAL A 491 -61.30 -34.40 23.34
C VAL A 491 -60.56 -35.10 22.20
N THR A 492 -59.76 -34.35 21.44
CA THR A 492 -58.91 -34.92 20.38
C THR A 492 -57.49 -35.06 20.90
N VAL A 493 -56.88 -36.22 20.65
CA VAL A 493 -55.57 -36.60 21.18
C VAL A 493 -54.68 -37.08 20.04
N HIS A 494 -53.59 -36.36 19.81
CA HIS A 494 -52.58 -36.70 18.83
C HIS A 494 -51.66 -37.79 19.36
N VAL A 495 -51.44 -38.81 18.54
CA VAL A 495 -50.60 -39.96 18.86
C VAL A 495 -49.68 -40.28 17.70
N VAL A 496 -48.61 -41.03 18.00
CA VAL A 496 -47.76 -41.67 16.99
C VAL A 496 -47.55 -43.14 17.36
N PRO A 497 -47.28 -44.03 16.41
CA PRO A 497 -46.96 -45.43 16.70
C PRO A 497 -45.86 -45.54 17.77
N ALA A 498 -46.13 -46.36 18.78
CA ALA A 498 -45.13 -46.76 19.75
C ALA A 498 -44.10 -47.65 19.04
N GLU A 499 -42.83 -47.43 19.31
CA GLU A 499 -41.78 -48.29 18.79
C GLU A 499 -41.88 -49.65 19.49
N GLU A 500 -41.87 -50.75 18.73
CA GLU A 500 -41.83 -52.10 19.29
C GLU A 500 -40.69 -52.20 20.31
N THR A 501 -40.92 -52.84 21.46
CA THR A 501 -39.95 -52.95 22.55
C THR A 501 -39.44 -54.38 22.75
N LYS A 502 -38.36 -54.51 23.53
CA LYS A 502 -37.82 -55.73 24.10
C LYS A 502 -37.36 -55.45 25.53
N GLU A 503 -37.34 -56.48 26.36
CA GLU A 503 -36.69 -56.42 27.68
C GLU A 503 -35.18 -56.68 27.53
N ILE A 504 -34.37 -56.07 28.40
CA ILE A 504 -32.93 -56.33 28.54
C ILE A 504 -32.53 -56.38 30.02
N THR A 505 -31.51 -57.17 30.35
CA THR A 505 -30.95 -57.22 31.71
C THR A 505 -30.00 -56.04 31.96
N VAL A 506 -30.05 -55.48 33.16
CA VAL A 506 -29.17 -54.42 33.66
C VAL A 506 -28.24 -55.01 34.72
N LYS A 507 -26.93 -55.02 34.46
CA LYS A 507 -25.92 -55.53 35.40
C LYS A 507 -25.16 -54.36 36.01
N TYR A 508 -25.04 -54.28 37.33
CA TYR A 508 -24.32 -53.20 38.01
C TYR A 508 -23.00 -53.67 38.62
N LEU A 509 -21.97 -52.82 38.51
CA LEU A 509 -20.69 -52.98 39.21
C LEU A 509 -20.45 -51.74 40.08
N ASP A 510 -20.13 -51.96 41.36
CA ASP A 510 -19.79 -50.90 42.31
C ASP A 510 -18.34 -50.45 42.11
N THR A 511 -18.17 -49.27 41.51
CA THR A 511 -16.86 -48.63 41.29
C THR A 511 -16.14 -48.19 42.56
N THR A 512 -16.82 -48.13 43.72
CA THR A 512 -16.20 -47.80 45.01
C THR A 512 -15.80 -49.03 45.81
N ASN A 513 -16.45 -50.17 45.58
CA ASN A 513 -16.16 -51.45 46.22
C ASN A 513 -15.53 -52.42 45.21
N ASN A 514 -14.36 -52.04 44.68
CA ASN A 514 -13.47 -52.88 43.86
C ASN A 514 -14.15 -53.62 42.68
N MET A 515 -15.14 -52.97 42.04
CA MET A 515 -15.96 -53.52 40.94
C MET A 515 -16.86 -54.71 41.34
N ASN A 516 -17.24 -54.82 42.62
CA ASN A 516 -18.15 -55.85 43.11
C ASN A 516 -19.51 -55.80 42.38
N LYS A 517 -20.10 -56.96 42.12
CA LYS A 517 -21.33 -57.10 41.33
C LYS A 517 -22.56 -57.00 42.23
N LEU A 518 -23.45 -56.05 41.95
CA LEU A 518 -24.75 -55.93 42.63
C LEU A 518 -25.82 -56.77 41.92
N ALA A 519 -27.03 -56.83 42.50
CA ALA A 519 -28.17 -57.58 41.95
C ALA A 519 -28.57 -57.05 40.55
N ASP A 520 -28.74 -57.95 39.59
CA ASP A 520 -29.15 -57.59 38.23
C ASP A 520 -30.63 -57.13 38.20
N SER A 521 -30.93 -56.13 37.38
CA SER A 521 -32.28 -55.60 37.16
C SER A 521 -32.73 -55.79 35.71
N LYS A 522 -33.91 -55.25 35.36
CA LYS A 522 -34.55 -55.39 34.05
C LYS A 522 -35.00 -54.03 33.52
N MET A 523 -34.85 -53.80 32.21
CA MET A 523 -35.19 -52.55 31.55
C MET A 523 -35.85 -52.82 30.20
N THR A 524 -36.91 -52.07 29.88
CA THR A 524 -37.57 -52.11 28.56
C THR A 524 -36.94 -51.09 27.63
N VAL A 525 -36.59 -51.50 26.42
CA VAL A 525 -35.96 -50.67 25.37
C VAL A 525 -36.63 -50.94 24.02
N ALA A 526 -36.43 -50.05 23.03
CA ALA A 526 -36.87 -50.36 21.66
C ALA A 526 -36.22 -51.67 21.14
N LYS A 527 -36.95 -52.46 20.36
CA LYS A 527 -36.54 -53.75 19.77
C LYS A 527 -35.21 -53.65 19.03
N ASN A 528 -35.01 -52.54 18.32
CA ASN A 528 -33.78 -52.22 17.58
C ASN A 528 -32.77 -51.35 18.37
N ALA A 529 -33.00 -51.07 19.66
CA ALA A 529 -32.07 -50.32 20.49
C ALA A 529 -30.71 -51.05 20.58
N ARG A 530 -29.65 -50.31 20.23
CA ARG A 530 -28.24 -50.70 20.34
C ARG A 530 -27.51 -49.95 21.47
N LYS A 531 -28.13 -48.90 22.00
CA LYS A 531 -27.63 -48.06 23.10
C LYS A 531 -28.83 -47.59 23.93
N VAL A 532 -28.60 -47.29 25.21
CA VAL A 532 -29.57 -46.62 26.09
C VAL A 532 -28.98 -45.32 26.65
N ALA A 533 -29.88 -44.38 26.95
CA ALA A 533 -29.56 -43.22 27.75
C ALA A 533 -29.41 -43.66 29.21
N HIS A 534 -28.35 -43.22 29.87
CA HIS A 534 -28.04 -43.55 31.25
C HIS A 534 -29.11 -43.02 32.23
N GLU A 535 -29.81 -41.94 31.91
CA GLU A 535 -30.91 -41.41 32.73
C GLU A 535 -32.22 -42.20 32.63
N THR A 536 -32.31 -43.19 31.73
CA THR A 536 -33.47 -44.11 31.65
C THR A 536 -33.15 -45.49 32.23
N VAL A 537 -31.94 -45.70 32.75
CA VAL A 537 -31.51 -46.95 33.38
C VAL A 537 -31.96 -46.96 34.84
N PRO A 538 -32.67 -48.01 35.32
CA PRO A 538 -32.99 -48.15 36.74
C PRO A 538 -31.71 -48.26 37.58
N LEU A 539 -31.78 -47.96 38.88
CA LEU A 539 -30.63 -48.01 39.78
C LEU A 539 -30.96 -48.78 41.06
N PRO A 540 -29.96 -49.45 41.69
CA PRO A 540 -30.11 -49.96 43.05
C PRO A 540 -30.36 -48.82 44.03
N GLU A 541 -31.13 -49.10 45.07
CA GLU A 541 -31.39 -48.13 46.14
C GLU A 541 -30.07 -47.71 46.82
N GLY A 542 -29.93 -46.40 47.07
CA GLY A 542 -28.69 -45.83 47.60
C GLY A 542 -27.53 -45.66 46.59
N TYR A 543 -27.70 -46.00 45.31
CA TYR A 543 -26.65 -45.89 44.28
C TYR A 543 -26.96 -44.87 43.16
N GLN A 544 -25.89 -44.25 42.64
CA GLN A 544 -25.87 -43.33 41.50
C GLN A 544 -24.88 -43.83 40.43
N ILE A 545 -25.11 -43.49 39.15
CA ILE A 545 -24.19 -43.88 38.06
C ILE A 545 -22.89 -43.07 38.16
N SER A 546 -21.73 -43.74 38.13
CA SER A 546 -20.41 -43.09 38.26
C SER A 546 -19.86 -42.46 36.97
N GLY A 547 -20.71 -42.21 35.97
CA GLY A 547 -20.35 -41.51 34.73
C GLY A 547 -21.50 -41.49 33.71
N ARG A 548 -21.43 -40.67 32.66
CA ARG A 548 -22.53 -40.52 31.67
C ARG A 548 -22.03 -40.38 30.22
N ARG A 549 -22.62 -41.15 29.29
CA ARG A 549 -23.59 -40.57 28.33
C ARG A 549 -24.38 -41.57 27.46
N LEU A 550 -23.81 -42.66 26.94
CA LEU A 550 -24.60 -43.78 26.37
C LEU A 550 -24.03 -45.15 26.73
N ILE A 551 -24.89 -46.05 27.19
CA ILE A 551 -24.53 -47.44 27.56
C ILE A 551 -24.91 -48.36 26.39
N VAL A 552 -24.00 -49.22 25.93
CA VAL A 552 -24.20 -50.06 24.73
C VAL A 552 -24.91 -51.36 25.10
N VAL A 553 -26.01 -51.66 24.41
CA VAL A 553 -26.73 -52.94 24.56
C VAL A 553 -25.95 -54.02 23.81
N LYS A 554 -25.43 -55.02 24.53
CA LYS A 554 -24.72 -56.18 23.96
C LYS A 554 -25.39 -57.46 24.46
N HIS A 555 -25.66 -58.42 23.56
CA HIS A 555 -26.15 -59.77 23.90
C HIS A 555 -27.32 -59.76 24.92
N GLY A 556 -28.34 -58.94 24.66
CA GLY A 556 -29.55 -58.84 25.50
C GLY A 556 -29.39 -58.11 26.84
N HIS A 557 -28.22 -57.51 27.13
CA HIS A 557 -27.99 -56.81 28.39
C HIS A 557 -27.15 -55.54 28.27
N ILE A 558 -27.10 -54.78 29.36
CA ILE A 558 -26.20 -53.63 29.58
C ILE A 558 -25.39 -53.82 30.87
N LEU A 559 -24.21 -53.20 30.91
CA LEU A 559 -23.35 -53.13 32.08
C LEU A 559 -23.27 -51.66 32.52
N VAL A 560 -23.44 -51.42 33.83
CA VAL A 560 -23.63 -50.09 34.41
C VAL A 560 -22.68 -49.94 35.59
N HIS A 561 -21.88 -48.89 35.59
CA HIS A 561 -20.98 -48.59 36.71
C HIS A 561 -21.69 -47.63 37.68
N VAL A 562 -21.71 -47.99 38.96
CA VAL A 562 -22.39 -47.23 40.01
C VAL A 562 -21.46 -46.96 41.19
N LYS A 563 -21.83 -45.97 42.01
CA LYS A 563 -21.23 -45.66 43.31
C LYS A 563 -22.34 -45.25 44.29
N PRO A 564 -22.14 -45.31 45.62
CA PRO A 564 -23.11 -44.81 46.57
C PRO A 564 -23.48 -43.34 46.34
N VAL A 565 -24.74 -43.00 46.59
CA VAL A 565 -25.21 -41.62 46.72
C VAL A 565 -24.43 -40.96 47.87
N ASN A 566 -24.09 -39.67 47.71
CA ASN A 566 -23.27 -38.89 48.66
C ASN A 566 -21.82 -39.37 48.89
N PHE A 567 -21.28 -40.34 48.13
CA PHE A 567 -19.87 -40.77 48.24
C PHE A 567 -18.83 -39.63 48.17
N ASN A 568 -19.14 -38.54 47.45
CA ASN A 568 -18.28 -37.36 47.33
C ASN A 568 -18.46 -36.30 48.44
N ALA A 569 -19.26 -36.57 49.48
CA ALA A 569 -19.49 -35.65 50.59
C ALA A 569 -18.30 -35.62 51.56
N GLY A 570 -17.20 -34.97 51.16
CA GLY A 570 -16.00 -34.77 51.98
C GLY A 570 -14.69 -35.36 51.42
N HIS A 571 -14.72 -36.04 50.27
CA HIS A 571 -13.53 -36.61 49.64
C HIS A 571 -13.19 -35.96 48.30
N GLU A 572 -11.88 -35.83 48.03
CA GLU A 572 -11.35 -35.28 46.77
C GLU A 572 -11.85 -36.08 45.56
N VAL A 573 -12.14 -35.41 44.45
CA VAL A 573 -12.66 -36.06 43.24
C VAL A 573 -11.59 -37.02 42.68
N SER A 574 -11.95 -38.30 42.57
CA SER A 574 -11.13 -39.33 41.95
C SER A 574 -10.65 -38.94 40.56
N LYS A 575 -9.45 -39.41 40.22
CA LYS A 575 -8.72 -39.05 39.00
C LYS A 575 -8.39 -40.32 38.21
N SER A 576 -8.45 -40.26 36.89
CA SER A 576 -8.18 -41.37 35.99
C SER A 576 -7.46 -40.95 34.70
N ASP A 577 -6.92 -41.96 34.01
CA ASP A 577 -6.13 -41.80 32.78
C ASP A 577 -7.05 -41.64 31.55
N VAL A 578 -6.95 -40.50 30.86
CA VAL A 578 -7.69 -40.21 29.62
C VAL A 578 -6.85 -40.60 28.39
N ILE A 579 -7.39 -41.50 27.58
CA ILE A 579 -6.72 -42.04 26.38
C ILE A 579 -6.84 -41.05 25.20
N VAL A 580 -5.71 -40.63 24.66
CA VAL A 580 -5.63 -39.72 23.51
C VAL A 580 -5.67 -40.52 22.21
N LYS A 581 -6.64 -40.22 21.34
CA LYS A 581 -6.80 -40.81 20.00
C LYS A 581 -6.35 -39.81 18.93
N TYR A 582 -5.17 -40.02 18.36
CA TYR A 582 -4.66 -39.18 17.29
C TYR A 582 -5.26 -39.54 15.92
N VAL A 583 -5.63 -38.52 15.16
CA VAL A 583 -6.11 -38.62 13.77
C VAL A 583 -5.19 -37.80 12.88
N ASN A 584 -4.59 -38.42 11.87
CA ASN A 584 -3.76 -37.71 10.89
C ASN A 584 -4.65 -37.09 9.80
N ASP A 585 -4.72 -35.76 9.74
CA ASP A 585 -5.56 -35.05 8.75
C ASP A 585 -5.02 -35.15 7.31
N LYS A 586 -3.78 -35.59 7.11
CA LYS A 586 -3.19 -35.84 5.77
C LYS A 586 -3.36 -37.29 5.31
N ASP A 587 -3.49 -38.24 6.24
CA ASP A 587 -3.90 -39.62 5.96
C ASP A 587 -4.74 -40.18 7.11
N PRO A 588 -6.08 -40.08 7.04
CA PRO A 588 -6.99 -40.62 8.06
C PRO A 588 -6.98 -42.16 8.21
N LYS A 589 -6.17 -42.89 7.42
CA LYS A 589 -5.95 -44.33 7.58
C LYS A 589 -4.65 -44.67 8.32
N ALA A 590 -3.77 -43.69 8.55
CA ALA A 590 -2.53 -43.89 9.28
C ALA A 590 -2.81 -44.35 10.73
N LYS A 591 -2.29 -45.52 11.10
CA LYS A 591 -2.41 -46.05 12.47
C LYS A 591 -1.40 -45.35 13.38
N LEU A 592 -1.87 -44.40 14.18
CA LEU A 592 -1.11 -43.76 15.24
C LEU A 592 -1.32 -44.51 16.57
N SER A 593 -0.29 -44.54 17.41
CA SER A 593 -0.36 -45.09 18.76
C SER A 593 -1.12 -44.15 19.69
N ASP A 594 -2.01 -44.71 20.51
CA ASP A 594 -2.74 -43.95 21.55
C ASP A 594 -1.77 -43.25 22.51
N GLY A 595 -2.12 -42.03 22.93
CA GLY A 595 -1.50 -41.35 24.07
C GLY A 595 -2.32 -41.55 25.35
N VAL A 596 -1.80 -41.06 26.48
CA VAL A 596 -2.52 -41.05 27.76
C VAL A 596 -2.22 -39.74 28.50
N ILE A 597 -3.26 -39.12 29.04
CA ILE A 597 -3.18 -37.97 29.96
C ILE A 597 -3.56 -38.50 31.34
N LYS A 598 -2.67 -38.35 32.32
CA LYS A 598 -2.87 -38.87 33.67
C LYS A 598 -3.61 -37.88 34.57
N ASP A 599 -4.11 -38.41 35.68
CA ASP A 599 -4.60 -37.63 36.83
C ASP A 599 -5.74 -36.62 36.49
N VAL A 600 -6.51 -36.90 35.43
CA VAL A 600 -7.67 -36.10 35.03
C VAL A 600 -8.84 -36.44 35.95
N LYS A 601 -9.56 -35.45 36.50
CA LYS A 601 -10.75 -35.71 37.32
C LYS A 601 -11.79 -36.50 36.53
N ASP A 602 -12.44 -37.47 37.18
CA ASP A 602 -13.41 -38.37 36.54
C ASP A 602 -14.66 -37.65 35.97
N ASP A 603 -14.93 -36.42 36.41
CA ASP A 603 -16.02 -35.54 35.94
C ASP A 603 -15.61 -34.57 34.81
N ALA A 604 -14.35 -34.56 34.40
CA ALA A 604 -13.83 -33.61 33.42
C ALA A 604 -14.49 -33.78 32.03
N THR A 605 -15.10 -32.71 31.54
CA THR A 605 -15.72 -32.67 30.20
C THR A 605 -14.74 -32.24 29.09
N SER A 606 -13.57 -31.73 29.46
CA SER A 606 -12.45 -31.36 28.59
C SER A 606 -11.13 -31.39 29.36
N VAL A 607 -10.01 -31.61 28.66
CA VAL A 607 -8.65 -31.39 29.18
C VAL A 607 -8.10 -30.05 28.67
N SER A 608 -7.12 -29.47 29.38
CA SER A 608 -6.40 -28.30 28.87
C SER A 608 -5.52 -28.67 27.66
N ALA A 609 -5.22 -27.69 26.81
CA ALA A 609 -4.31 -27.86 25.67
C ALA A 609 -2.90 -28.29 26.12
N ASP A 610 -2.44 -27.78 27.26
CA ASP A 610 -1.10 -28.02 27.82
C ASP A 610 -0.87 -29.48 28.24
N LEU A 611 -1.96 -30.22 28.47
CA LEU A 611 -1.95 -31.65 28.80
C LEU A 611 -1.95 -32.54 27.54
N VAL A 612 -2.14 -31.97 26.35
CA VAL A 612 -2.20 -32.69 25.07
C VAL A 612 -0.87 -32.52 24.34
N SER A 613 -0.12 -33.62 24.20
CA SER A 613 1.08 -33.68 23.35
C SER A 613 0.75 -34.29 21.98
N ALA A 614 1.65 -34.11 21.00
CA ALA A 614 1.58 -34.81 19.71
C ALA A 614 2.46 -36.07 19.73
N PRO A 615 2.09 -37.15 19.00
CA PRO A 615 2.93 -38.33 18.92
C PRO A 615 4.19 -38.04 18.09
N LYS A 616 5.28 -38.77 18.36
CA LYS A 616 6.59 -38.55 17.73
C LYS A 616 6.49 -38.56 16.19
N GLY A 617 6.93 -37.48 15.55
CA GLY A 617 6.82 -37.28 14.09
C GLY A 617 5.54 -36.56 13.64
N TYR A 618 4.71 -36.08 14.57
CA TYR A 618 3.49 -35.32 14.30
C TYR A 618 3.44 -34.02 15.11
N LYS A 619 2.64 -33.05 14.67
CA LYS A 619 2.30 -31.81 15.39
C LYS A 619 0.79 -31.63 15.48
N LEU A 620 0.32 -30.98 16.53
CA LEU A 620 -1.09 -30.66 16.71
C LEU A 620 -1.58 -29.69 15.63
N VAL A 621 -2.85 -29.78 15.27
CA VAL A 621 -3.55 -28.71 14.52
C VAL A 621 -3.94 -27.59 15.48
N GLU A 622 -3.77 -26.35 15.06
CA GLU A 622 -4.03 -25.14 15.86
C GLU A 622 -5.53 -24.90 16.10
N GLY A 623 -5.89 -24.25 17.21
CA GLY A 623 -7.28 -23.87 17.54
C GLY A 623 -8.21 -25.03 17.95
N GLN A 624 -7.68 -26.23 18.20
CA GLN A 624 -8.47 -27.39 18.62
C GLN A 624 -9.12 -27.26 20.00
N LYS A 625 -10.20 -28.02 20.22
CA LYS A 625 -10.89 -28.14 21.52
C LYS A 625 -10.89 -29.59 22.00
N PHE A 626 -10.29 -29.83 23.15
CA PHE A 626 -9.99 -31.17 23.66
C PHE A 626 -11.09 -31.72 24.59
N ALA A 627 -12.27 -31.93 24.01
CA ALA A 627 -13.43 -32.48 24.72
C ALA A 627 -13.23 -33.96 25.07
N VAL A 628 -13.51 -34.33 26.33
CA VAL A 628 -13.39 -35.70 26.83
C VAL A 628 -14.72 -36.44 26.66
N SER A 629 -14.65 -37.67 26.16
CA SER A 629 -15.81 -38.55 25.96
C SER A 629 -15.40 -40.00 26.20
N TYR A 630 -16.03 -40.68 27.17
CA TYR A 630 -15.73 -42.07 27.54
C TYR A 630 -14.25 -42.32 27.92
N GLY A 631 -13.66 -41.43 28.71
CA GLY A 631 -12.23 -41.48 29.07
C GLY A 631 -11.29 -41.35 27.88
N LYS A 632 -11.76 -40.73 26.78
CA LYS A 632 -10.99 -40.51 25.54
C LYS A 632 -11.11 -39.09 25.04
N VAL A 633 -10.05 -38.60 24.42
CA VAL A 633 -10.03 -37.33 23.68
C VAL A 633 -9.50 -37.57 22.27
N THR A 634 -10.19 -37.06 21.25
CA THR A 634 -9.73 -37.14 19.85
C THR A 634 -8.91 -35.91 19.53
N VAL A 635 -7.73 -36.11 18.94
CA VAL A 635 -6.75 -35.05 18.67
C VAL A 635 -6.32 -35.13 17.21
N HIS A 636 -6.59 -34.08 16.45
CA HIS A 636 -6.16 -33.94 15.07
C HIS A 636 -4.69 -33.53 15.02
N VAL A 637 -3.93 -34.22 14.18
CA VAL A 637 -2.50 -34.00 13.98
C VAL A 637 -2.17 -33.99 12.49
N VAL A 638 -1.08 -33.34 12.16
CA VAL A 638 -0.43 -33.46 10.83
C VAL A 638 1.01 -33.92 11.04
N PRO A 639 1.65 -34.55 10.03
CA PRO A 639 3.06 -34.89 10.13
C PRO A 639 3.89 -33.65 10.51
N ALA A 640 4.73 -33.78 11.53
CA ALA A 640 5.78 -32.82 11.76
C ALA A 640 6.81 -33.01 10.64
N GLU A 641 7.31 -31.91 10.10
CA GLU A 641 8.39 -31.99 9.11
C GLU A 641 9.58 -32.67 9.77
N GLU A 642 10.05 -33.78 9.21
CA GLU A 642 11.25 -34.45 9.73
C GLU A 642 12.39 -33.44 9.80
N THR A 643 13.10 -33.34 10.92
CA THR A 643 14.19 -32.39 11.09
C THR A 643 15.56 -33.06 11.18
N LYS A 644 16.59 -32.29 10.85
CA LYS A 644 18.01 -32.57 11.14
C LYS A 644 18.58 -31.40 11.93
N GLN A 645 19.57 -31.65 12.78
CA GLN A 645 20.44 -30.58 13.26
C GLN A 645 21.47 -30.24 12.17
N ILE A 646 21.88 -28.98 12.14
CA ILE A 646 23.03 -28.49 11.38
C ILE A 646 23.90 -27.62 12.30
N VAL A 647 25.20 -27.59 12.05
CA VAL A 647 26.12 -26.70 12.79
C VAL A 647 26.01 -25.28 12.23
N VAL A 648 25.95 -24.29 13.11
CA VAL A 648 25.99 -22.86 12.79
C VAL A 648 27.37 -22.35 13.14
N LYS A 649 28.15 -21.96 12.13
CA LYS A 649 29.49 -21.37 12.31
C LYS A 649 29.39 -19.86 12.19
N TYR A 650 29.84 -19.13 13.20
CA TYR A 650 29.79 -17.67 13.22
C TYR A 650 31.16 -17.06 12.94
N LEU A 651 31.19 -16.02 12.11
CA LEU A 651 32.37 -15.18 11.90
C LEU A 651 32.00 -13.72 12.20
N ASP A 652 32.81 -13.05 13.02
CA ASP A 652 32.62 -11.64 13.36
C ASP A 652 33.01 -10.75 12.16
N SER A 653 32.00 -10.12 11.55
CA SER A 653 32.18 -9.19 10.43
C SER A 653 32.74 -7.82 10.82
N THR A 654 32.90 -7.54 12.12
CA THR A 654 33.58 -6.33 12.63
C THR A 654 35.01 -6.62 13.12
N ASN A 655 35.24 -7.80 13.70
CA ASN A 655 36.56 -8.23 14.18
C ASN A 655 37.25 -9.16 13.18
N ASN A 656 37.54 -8.66 11.98
CA ASN A 656 38.39 -9.30 10.95
C ASN A 656 38.04 -10.79 10.65
N MET A 657 36.76 -11.14 10.64
CA MET A 657 36.25 -12.52 10.43
C MET A 657 36.71 -13.53 11.50
N ASN A 658 36.99 -13.07 12.73
CA ASN A 658 37.34 -13.94 13.85
C ASN A 658 36.21 -14.96 14.13
N LYS A 659 36.59 -16.18 14.52
CA LYS A 659 35.66 -17.29 14.70
C LYS A 659 35.07 -17.28 16.11
N ILE A 660 33.77 -17.05 16.20
CA ILE A 660 33.01 -17.21 17.45
C ILE A 660 32.60 -18.69 17.60
N ALA A 661 32.33 -19.13 18.83
CA ALA A 661 31.98 -20.53 19.14
C ALA A 661 30.81 -21.05 18.27
N ASP A 662 30.99 -22.22 17.65
CA ASP A 662 29.97 -22.84 16.80
C ASP A 662 28.74 -23.23 17.65
N SER A 663 27.54 -23.03 17.10
CA SER A 663 26.27 -23.45 17.70
C SER A 663 25.58 -24.50 16.81
N THR A 664 24.36 -24.90 17.15
CA THR A 664 23.54 -25.80 16.32
C THR A 664 22.15 -25.22 16.13
N MET A 665 21.52 -25.54 15.00
CA MET A 665 20.11 -25.23 14.77
C MET A 665 19.37 -26.41 14.12
N THR A 666 18.09 -26.52 14.42
CA THR A 666 17.20 -27.56 13.89
C THR A 666 16.51 -27.05 12.63
N VAL A 667 16.58 -27.82 11.54
CA VAL A 667 16.02 -27.46 10.23
C VAL A 667 15.32 -28.68 9.62
N ALA A 668 14.43 -28.50 8.65
CA ALA A 668 13.85 -29.65 7.94
C ALA A 668 14.94 -30.54 7.31
N LYS A 669 14.75 -31.86 7.34
CA LYS A 669 15.66 -32.91 6.85
C LYS A 669 16.08 -32.65 5.40
N ASN A 670 15.14 -32.20 4.57
CA ASN A 670 15.35 -31.85 3.17
C ASN A 670 15.72 -30.37 2.93
N ALA A 671 15.87 -29.55 3.99
CA ALA A 671 16.26 -28.14 3.85
C ALA A 671 17.63 -28.02 3.18
N ARG A 672 17.70 -27.11 2.19
CA ARG A 672 18.91 -26.70 1.47
C ARG A 672 19.31 -25.25 1.77
N LYS A 673 18.41 -24.48 2.38
CA LYS A 673 18.60 -23.09 2.84
C LYS A 673 17.87 -22.91 4.18
N VAL A 674 18.30 -21.93 4.97
CA VAL A 674 17.60 -21.39 6.16
C VAL A 674 17.34 -19.90 5.97
N ALA A 675 16.38 -19.32 6.69
CA ALA A 675 16.21 -17.87 6.73
C ALA A 675 17.20 -17.26 7.74
N GLY A 676 17.85 -16.14 7.40
CA GLY A 676 18.87 -15.55 8.29
C GLY A 676 18.32 -15.06 9.62
N GLU A 677 17.05 -14.64 9.63
CA GLU A 677 16.28 -14.27 10.81
C GLU A 677 15.89 -15.46 11.73
N THR A 678 16.06 -16.69 11.24
CA THR A 678 15.79 -17.94 12.00
C THR A 678 17.05 -18.63 12.52
N VAL A 679 18.22 -18.05 12.27
CA VAL A 679 19.48 -18.56 12.83
C VAL A 679 19.59 -18.07 14.28
N PRO A 680 19.95 -18.92 15.26
CA PRO A 680 20.40 -18.44 16.56
C PRO A 680 21.60 -17.48 16.41
N VAL A 681 21.85 -16.65 17.42
CA VAL A 681 22.97 -15.70 17.41
C VAL A 681 23.62 -15.71 18.80
N PRO A 682 24.96 -15.62 18.92
CA PRO A 682 25.61 -15.50 20.22
C PRO A 682 25.19 -14.22 20.94
N ASP A 683 25.14 -14.25 22.27
CA ASP A 683 24.77 -13.10 23.09
C ASP A 683 25.65 -11.88 22.78
N GLY A 684 25.01 -10.72 22.64
CA GLY A 684 25.67 -9.48 22.23
C GLY A 684 25.97 -9.36 20.73
N TYR A 685 25.52 -10.29 19.87
CA TYR A 685 25.68 -10.23 18.41
C TYR A 685 24.34 -10.27 17.64
N GLN A 686 24.37 -9.82 16.37
CA GLN A 686 23.24 -9.77 15.42
C GLN A 686 23.70 -10.21 14.01
N VAL A 687 22.80 -10.77 13.19
CA VAL A 687 23.15 -11.36 11.87
C VAL A 687 23.36 -10.29 10.79
N SER A 688 24.49 -10.38 10.07
CA SER A 688 24.87 -9.46 9.00
C SER A 688 24.15 -9.77 7.66
N ALA A 689 22.87 -9.38 7.60
CA ALA A 689 22.10 -9.12 6.38
C ALA A 689 22.09 -10.21 5.28
N ARG A 690 21.55 -11.40 5.58
CA ARG A 690 21.18 -12.40 4.55
C ARG A 690 19.78 -12.94 4.81
N ARG A 691 18.82 -12.68 3.91
CA ARG A 691 17.46 -13.24 4.03
C ARG A 691 17.43 -14.77 3.93
N LEU A 692 18.28 -15.38 3.10
CA LEU A 692 18.44 -16.83 3.00
C LEU A 692 19.92 -17.23 2.99
N ILE A 693 20.27 -18.31 3.71
CA ILE A 693 21.63 -18.84 3.87
C ILE A 693 21.64 -20.32 3.46
N SER A 694 22.52 -20.72 2.55
CA SER A 694 22.57 -22.09 2.01
C SER A 694 23.29 -23.08 2.94
N ILE A 695 22.66 -24.22 3.20
CA ILE A 695 23.24 -25.33 3.97
C ILE A 695 24.23 -26.09 3.08
N LYS A 696 25.47 -26.26 3.53
CA LYS A 696 26.52 -27.05 2.86
C LYS A 696 27.14 -28.02 3.85
N ASN A 697 27.29 -29.29 3.46
CA ASN A 697 27.98 -30.33 4.23
C ASN A 697 27.58 -30.34 5.73
N GLY A 698 26.28 -30.37 6.02
CA GLY A 698 25.74 -30.42 7.38
C GLY A 698 25.85 -29.12 8.20
N HIS A 699 26.28 -28.00 7.62
CA HIS A 699 26.44 -26.74 8.34
C HIS A 699 26.09 -25.50 7.51
N ILE A 700 26.01 -24.36 8.19
CA ILE A 700 25.92 -23.01 7.61
C ILE A 700 27.05 -22.14 8.14
N LEU A 701 27.39 -21.10 7.38
CA LEU A 701 28.33 -20.05 7.77
C LEU A 701 27.58 -18.73 7.83
N VAL A 702 27.62 -18.07 8.99
CA VAL A 702 26.81 -16.90 9.31
C VAL A 702 27.72 -15.78 9.76
N HIS A 703 27.60 -14.63 9.10
CA HIS A 703 28.32 -13.43 9.50
C HIS A 703 27.49 -12.73 10.57
N VAL A 704 28.15 -12.30 11.64
CA VAL A 704 27.51 -11.57 12.75
C VAL A 704 28.30 -10.30 13.06
N LYS A 705 27.68 -9.35 13.76
CA LYS A 705 28.33 -8.15 14.31
C LYS A 705 27.80 -7.85 15.72
N PRO A 706 28.52 -7.13 16.59
CA PRO A 706 28.04 -6.78 17.92
C PRO A 706 26.73 -5.97 17.95
N VAL A 707 26.07 -5.96 19.11
CA VAL A 707 24.85 -5.19 19.41
C VAL A 707 25.20 -4.08 20.40
N ASN A 708 25.55 -2.91 19.85
CA ASN A 708 25.64 -1.58 20.47
C ASN A 708 26.17 -1.50 21.92
N VAL A 709 27.48 -1.26 22.05
CA VAL A 709 27.98 -0.40 23.15
C VAL A 709 27.61 1.05 22.81
N TYR A 710 27.18 1.84 23.80
CA TYR A 710 26.60 3.17 23.59
C TYR A 710 27.61 4.33 23.74
N SER A 711 27.20 5.49 23.20
CA SER A 711 27.71 6.86 23.41
C SER A 711 28.94 7.34 22.62
N GLY A 712 28.88 8.60 22.17
CA GLY A 712 30.04 9.49 22.08
C GLY A 712 30.72 9.72 20.72
N HIS A 713 30.77 8.74 19.81
CA HIS A 713 31.73 8.80 18.68
C HIS A 713 31.14 8.65 17.27
N GLU A 714 32.02 8.87 16.28
CA GLU A 714 31.71 8.96 14.85
C GLU A 714 30.89 7.77 14.31
N VAL A 715 30.23 8.01 13.18
CA VAL A 715 29.64 6.96 12.32
C VAL A 715 30.62 5.79 12.18
N SER A 716 30.20 4.60 12.62
CA SER A 716 31.08 3.44 12.72
C SER A 716 31.69 3.05 11.38
N LYS A 717 32.98 2.72 11.42
CA LYS A 717 33.84 2.46 10.27
C LYS A 717 34.38 1.03 10.37
N SER A 718 34.44 0.33 9.24
CA SER A 718 34.92 -1.04 9.12
C SER A 718 35.84 -1.24 7.92
N ASP A 719 36.64 -2.29 7.98
CA ASP A 719 37.62 -2.65 6.94
C ASP A 719 36.93 -3.41 5.79
N VAL A 720 36.98 -2.85 4.58
CA VAL A 720 36.46 -3.48 3.35
C VAL A 720 37.53 -4.28 2.64
N ILE A 721 37.31 -5.58 2.49
CA ILE A 721 38.28 -6.51 1.86
C ILE A 721 38.22 -6.40 0.33
N VAL A 722 39.36 -6.14 -0.28
CA VAL A 722 39.54 -6.01 -1.73
C VAL A 722 39.90 -7.37 -2.34
N LYS A 723 39.06 -7.85 -3.27
CA LYS A 723 39.26 -9.09 -4.03
C LYS A 723 39.76 -8.78 -5.43
N TYR A 724 41.06 -8.97 -5.67
CA TYR A 724 41.64 -8.74 -6.99
C TYR A 724 41.39 -9.91 -7.95
N VAL A 725 40.97 -9.59 -9.17
CA VAL A 725 40.79 -10.54 -10.28
C VAL A 725 41.73 -10.14 -11.41
N ASN A 726 42.57 -11.06 -11.88
CA ASN A 726 43.44 -10.81 -13.02
C ASN A 726 42.71 -11.14 -14.33
N ASP A 727 42.35 -10.12 -15.11
CA ASP A 727 41.62 -10.30 -16.38
C ASP A 727 42.46 -10.97 -17.49
N LYS A 728 43.77 -11.18 -17.28
CA LYS A 728 44.65 -11.96 -18.17
C LYS A 728 44.88 -13.40 -17.71
N ASP A 729 44.64 -13.71 -16.44
CA ASP A 729 44.57 -15.07 -15.92
C ASP A 729 43.63 -15.13 -14.70
N PRO A 730 42.34 -15.43 -14.91
CA PRO A 730 41.36 -15.52 -13.81
C PRO A 730 41.63 -16.67 -12.81
N LYS A 731 42.65 -17.51 -13.02
CA LYS A 731 43.08 -18.56 -12.08
C LYS A 731 44.26 -18.12 -11.21
N ALA A 732 44.92 -17.01 -11.51
CA ALA A 732 46.01 -16.46 -10.72
C ALA A 732 45.51 -16.02 -9.33
N LYS A 733 46.08 -16.61 -8.27
CA LYS A 733 45.76 -16.25 -6.88
C LYS A 733 46.51 -14.97 -6.49
N LEU A 734 45.81 -13.83 -6.57
CA LEU A 734 46.27 -12.57 -5.99
C LEU A 734 45.94 -12.53 -4.49
N SER A 735 46.79 -11.87 -3.70
CA SER A 735 46.57 -11.62 -2.27
C SER A 735 45.50 -10.54 -2.06
N ASP A 736 44.58 -10.77 -1.13
CA ASP A 736 43.53 -9.80 -0.78
C ASP A 736 44.13 -8.46 -0.31
N GLY A 737 43.49 -7.36 -0.67
CA GLY A 737 43.75 -6.04 -0.09
C GLY A 737 42.72 -5.69 0.99
N VAL A 738 42.94 -4.57 1.67
CA VAL A 738 41.99 -4.00 2.64
C VAL A 738 41.94 -2.49 2.47
N ILE A 739 40.73 -1.93 2.45
CA ILE A 739 40.46 -0.49 2.56
C ILE A 739 39.95 -0.26 3.96
N LYS A 740 40.66 0.54 4.75
CA LYS A 740 40.31 0.84 6.12
C LYS A 740 39.29 1.96 6.24
N ASP A 741 38.69 2.07 7.42
CA ASP A 741 37.95 3.23 7.87
C ASP A 741 36.73 3.60 6.98
N VAL A 742 36.13 2.60 6.32
CA VAL A 742 34.94 2.78 5.46
C VAL A 742 33.68 2.74 6.31
N LYS A 743 32.78 3.71 6.15
CA LYS A 743 31.50 3.76 6.89
C LYS A 743 30.65 2.50 6.65
N ASP A 744 30.07 1.94 7.72
CA ASP A 744 29.37 0.64 7.72
C ASP A 744 28.18 0.48 6.76
N ASP A 745 27.60 1.58 6.25
CA ASP A 745 26.49 1.58 5.29
C ASP A 745 26.92 1.90 3.84
N ALA A 746 28.22 2.00 3.57
CA ALA A 746 28.75 2.32 2.25
C ALA A 746 28.43 1.23 1.23
N THR A 747 27.66 1.58 0.20
CA THR A 747 27.34 0.71 -0.94
C THR A 747 28.40 0.74 -2.05
N SER A 748 29.39 1.64 -1.94
CA SER A 748 30.55 1.75 -2.83
C SER A 748 31.71 2.49 -2.16
N VAL A 749 32.95 2.17 -2.54
CA VAL A 749 34.16 2.94 -2.18
C VAL A 749 34.62 3.85 -3.33
N SER A 750 35.38 4.90 -3.02
CA SER A 750 36.07 5.70 -4.05
C SER A 750 37.17 4.87 -4.73
N ALA A 751 37.35 5.09 -6.04
CA ALA A 751 38.47 4.53 -6.80
C ALA A 751 39.84 4.93 -6.22
N GLU A 752 39.93 6.08 -5.57
CA GLU A 752 41.17 6.61 -4.96
C GLU A 752 41.59 5.84 -3.70
N LEU A 753 40.66 5.11 -3.08
CA LEU A 753 40.92 4.24 -1.92
C LEU A 753 41.32 2.82 -2.34
N VAL A 754 41.15 2.47 -3.62
CA VAL A 754 41.48 1.14 -4.16
C VAL A 754 42.97 1.09 -4.49
N THR A 755 43.74 0.43 -3.63
CA THR A 755 45.12 0.04 -3.93
C THR A 755 45.16 -1.06 -5.00
N VAL A 756 46.35 -1.36 -5.55
CA VAL A 756 46.56 -2.48 -6.49
C VAL A 756 47.79 -3.30 -6.09
N PRO A 757 47.83 -4.63 -6.34
CA PRO A 757 48.99 -5.45 -6.06
C PRO A 757 50.22 -5.02 -6.87
N ALA A 758 51.41 -5.18 -6.31
CA ALA A 758 52.67 -4.89 -7.00
C ALA A 758 52.77 -5.70 -8.31
N GLY A 759 53.14 -5.03 -9.40
CA GLY A 759 53.19 -5.63 -10.74
C GLY A 759 51.85 -5.64 -11.50
N TYR A 760 50.78 -5.05 -10.95
CA TYR A 760 49.47 -4.96 -11.59
C TYR A 760 48.98 -3.51 -11.74
N LYS A 761 48.13 -3.26 -12.72
CA LYS A 761 47.43 -1.98 -12.97
C LYS A 761 45.92 -2.18 -12.98
N LEU A 762 45.20 -1.19 -12.48
CA LEU A 762 43.75 -1.15 -12.41
C LEU A 762 43.13 -1.11 -13.81
N VAL A 763 42.05 -1.87 -14.07
CA VAL A 763 41.26 -1.74 -15.30
C VAL A 763 40.41 -0.47 -15.24
N ALA A 764 40.31 0.28 -16.33
CA ALA A 764 39.62 1.57 -16.40
C ALA A 764 38.09 1.44 -16.24
N ASP A 765 37.44 2.55 -15.85
CA ASP A 765 35.98 2.74 -15.78
C ASP A 765 35.18 1.72 -14.93
N GLN A 766 35.87 1.03 -14.01
CA GLN A 766 35.27 0.11 -13.03
C GLN A 766 34.36 0.81 -12.00
N LYS A 767 33.43 0.03 -11.44
CA LYS A 767 32.53 0.46 -10.35
C LYS A 767 32.81 -0.34 -9.08
N PHE A 768 33.32 0.33 -8.06
CA PHE A 768 33.76 -0.28 -6.80
C PHE A 768 32.61 -0.44 -5.79
N ALA A 769 31.58 -1.21 -6.19
CA ALA A 769 30.44 -1.52 -5.34
C ALA A 769 30.85 -2.44 -4.17
N VAL A 770 30.39 -2.11 -2.97
CA VAL A 770 30.64 -2.89 -1.75
C VAL A 770 29.48 -3.84 -1.51
N SER A 771 29.80 -5.11 -1.29
CA SER A 771 28.83 -6.16 -0.96
C SER A 771 29.40 -7.09 0.11
N TYR A 772 28.72 -7.22 1.24
CA TYR A 772 29.17 -8.03 2.39
C TYR A 772 30.60 -7.68 2.89
N GLY A 773 30.92 -6.38 3.01
CA GLY A 773 32.25 -5.91 3.41
C GLY A 773 33.36 -6.22 2.40
N LYS A 774 33.01 -6.47 1.13
CA LYS A 774 33.94 -6.83 0.06
C LYS A 774 33.72 -6.00 -1.19
N VAL A 775 34.80 -5.70 -1.90
CA VAL A 775 34.79 -5.08 -3.23
C VAL A 775 35.64 -5.92 -4.18
N THR A 776 35.11 -6.23 -5.36
CA THR A 776 35.86 -6.93 -6.42
C THR A 776 36.54 -5.91 -7.32
N VAL A 777 37.82 -6.14 -7.62
CA VAL A 777 38.67 -5.21 -8.37
C VAL A 777 39.39 -5.95 -9.48
N HIS A 778 39.06 -5.62 -10.71
CA HIS A 778 39.71 -6.16 -11.90
C HIS A 778 41.05 -5.43 -12.14
N VAL A 779 42.09 -6.23 -12.35
CA VAL A 779 43.45 -5.77 -12.63
C VAL A 779 44.02 -6.54 -13.82
N VAL A 780 45.00 -5.95 -14.48
CA VAL A 780 45.84 -6.62 -15.48
C VAL A 780 47.31 -6.40 -15.11
N PRO A 781 48.26 -7.24 -15.56
CA PRO A 781 49.68 -6.99 -15.32
C PRO A 781 50.08 -5.59 -15.78
N ALA A 782 50.85 -4.89 -14.94
CA ALA A 782 51.49 -3.64 -15.31
C ALA A 782 52.58 -3.96 -16.34
N GLU A 783 52.58 -3.25 -17.46
CA GLU A 783 53.59 -3.47 -18.50
C GLU A 783 54.96 -3.05 -17.98
N GLU A 784 55.95 -3.95 -18.05
CA GLU A 784 57.33 -3.66 -17.70
C GLU A 784 57.82 -2.42 -18.45
N THR A 785 58.48 -1.51 -17.76
CA THR A 785 58.97 -0.25 -18.34
C THR A 785 60.50 -0.18 -18.36
N LYS A 786 61.01 0.73 -19.19
CA LYS A 786 62.41 1.17 -19.25
C LYS A 786 62.43 2.69 -19.25
N GLN A 787 63.46 3.29 -18.64
CA GLN A 787 63.76 4.69 -18.91
C GLN A 787 64.49 4.83 -20.26
N ILE A 788 64.28 5.96 -20.93
CA ILE A 788 65.02 6.38 -22.11
C ILE A 788 65.43 7.85 -21.96
N VAL A 789 66.58 8.22 -22.55
CA VAL A 789 67.08 9.61 -22.52
C VAL A 789 66.42 10.44 -23.62
N VAL A 790 65.98 11.64 -23.25
CA VAL A 790 65.37 12.64 -24.13
C VAL A 790 66.39 13.75 -24.37
N LYS A 791 66.85 13.91 -25.62
CA LYS A 791 67.74 15.00 -26.03
C LYS A 791 66.95 16.05 -26.80
N TYR A 792 67.07 17.33 -26.42
CA TYR A 792 66.40 18.43 -27.10
C TYR A 792 67.37 19.26 -27.96
N LEU A 793 66.91 19.70 -29.13
CA LEU A 793 67.59 20.65 -30.00
C LEU A 793 66.66 21.83 -30.30
N ASP A 794 67.12 23.06 -30.06
CA ASP A 794 66.35 24.27 -30.39
C ASP A 794 66.43 24.56 -31.89
N SER A 795 65.32 24.28 -32.59
CA SER A 795 65.13 24.52 -34.02
C SER A 795 65.09 25.99 -34.42
N THR A 796 64.96 26.93 -33.47
CA THR A 796 65.01 28.38 -33.72
C THR A 796 66.37 29.01 -33.42
N ASN A 797 67.20 28.34 -32.61
CA ASN A 797 68.54 28.80 -32.22
C ASN A 797 69.62 27.82 -32.70
N ASN A 798 69.77 27.72 -34.02
CA ASN A 798 70.84 26.98 -34.71
C ASN A 798 71.07 25.53 -34.23
N MET A 799 70.01 24.84 -33.80
CA MET A 799 70.04 23.47 -33.26
C MET A 799 70.85 23.34 -31.95
N ASN A 800 70.88 24.39 -31.13
CA ASN A 800 71.52 24.38 -29.82
C ASN A 800 70.95 23.27 -28.91
N LYS A 801 71.81 22.62 -28.13
CA LYS A 801 71.44 21.52 -27.23
C LYS A 801 70.93 22.09 -25.91
N LEU A 802 69.69 21.80 -25.57
CA LEU A 802 69.16 22.06 -24.22
C LEU A 802 69.46 20.87 -23.30
N ALA A 803 69.28 21.05 -21.99
CA ALA A 803 69.57 20.00 -20.99
C ALA A 803 68.80 18.70 -21.28
N ASP A 804 69.50 17.57 -21.24
CA ASP A 804 68.90 16.23 -21.36
C ASP A 804 67.84 16.00 -20.27
N SER A 805 66.84 15.19 -20.59
CA SER A 805 65.83 14.70 -19.65
C SER A 805 65.67 13.19 -19.79
N THR A 806 64.84 12.57 -18.95
CA THR A 806 64.48 11.14 -19.05
C THR A 806 62.98 10.97 -19.15
N MET A 807 62.53 9.91 -19.81
CA MET A 807 61.12 9.51 -19.80
C MET A 807 60.98 7.99 -19.69
N THR A 808 59.92 7.55 -19.03
CA THR A 808 59.59 6.13 -18.86
C THR A 808 58.69 5.67 -20.00
N VAL A 809 59.03 4.54 -20.63
CA VAL A 809 58.28 3.93 -21.73
C VAL A 809 58.17 2.42 -21.51
N ALA A 810 57.21 1.74 -22.15
CA ALA A 810 57.14 0.27 -22.11
C ALA A 810 58.46 -0.36 -22.61
N LYS A 811 58.87 -1.48 -22.00
CA LYS A 811 60.13 -2.20 -22.28
C LYS A 811 60.31 -2.50 -23.78
N ASN A 812 59.22 -2.84 -24.46
CA ASN A 812 59.20 -3.15 -25.89
C ASN A 812 58.89 -1.96 -26.81
N ALA A 813 58.75 -0.74 -26.26
CA ALA A 813 58.48 0.47 -27.06
C ALA A 813 59.62 0.76 -28.06
N ARG A 814 59.22 1.05 -29.31
CA ARG A 814 60.10 1.43 -30.44
C ARG A 814 59.86 2.87 -30.95
N LYS A 815 58.75 3.49 -30.55
CA LYS A 815 58.38 4.89 -30.83
C LYS A 815 57.70 5.49 -29.61
N VAL A 816 57.73 6.81 -29.47
CA VAL A 816 56.91 7.60 -28.54
C VAL A 816 56.06 8.61 -29.32
N ALA A 817 54.96 9.05 -28.73
CA ALA A 817 54.14 10.14 -29.28
C ALA A 817 54.63 11.49 -28.73
N HIS A 818 54.62 12.56 -29.54
CA HIS A 818 55.21 13.84 -29.11
C HIS A 818 54.46 14.44 -27.90
N GLU A 819 53.17 14.13 -27.75
CA GLU A 819 52.32 14.50 -26.63
C GLU A 819 52.66 13.79 -25.30
N THR A 820 53.54 12.77 -25.31
CA THR A 820 54.03 12.07 -24.11
C THR A 820 55.47 12.42 -23.74
N VAL A 821 56.13 13.27 -24.51
CA VAL A 821 57.54 13.63 -24.30
C VAL A 821 57.61 14.83 -23.34
N PRO A 822 58.45 14.78 -22.28
CA PRO A 822 58.66 15.95 -21.42
C PRO A 822 59.23 17.13 -22.22
N LEU A 823 59.08 18.35 -21.70
CA LEU A 823 59.51 19.57 -22.39
C LEU A 823 60.24 20.52 -21.44
N PRO A 824 61.31 21.20 -21.88
CA PRO A 824 61.90 22.31 -21.16
C PRO A 824 60.87 23.45 -20.99
N GLU A 825 60.93 24.15 -19.87
CA GLU A 825 60.02 25.27 -19.60
C GLU A 825 60.16 26.37 -20.67
N GLY A 826 59.02 26.87 -21.16
CA GLY A 826 58.99 27.83 -22.26
C GLY A 826 59.17 27.25 -23.67
N TYR A 827 59.27 25.93 -23.85
CA TYR A 827 59.45 25.30 -25.18
C TYR A 827 58.30 24.35 -25.59
N GLN A 828 58.10 24.21 -26.90
CA GLN A 828 57.12 23.33 -27.56
C GLN A 828 57.80 22.51 -28.68
N ILE A 829 57.30 21.31 -28.99
CA ILE A 829 57.93 20.40 -29.98
C ILE A 829 57.70 20.88 -31.42
N SER A 830 58.78 21.03 -32.19
CA SER A 830 58.80 21.40 -33.60
C SER A 830 59.10 20.18 -34.50
N GLY A 831 58.29 19.12 -34.38
CA GLY A 831 58.60 17.83 -35.00
C GLY A 831 57.43 16.87 -35.20
N ARG A 832 57.73 15.75 -35.86
CA ARG A 832 56.77 14.70 -36.24
C ARG A 832 56.09 14.10 -35.00
N ARG A 833 54.79 13.77 -35.11
CA ARG A 833 53.98 13.26 -33.99
C ARG A 833 54.48 11.94 -33.39
N LEU A 834 55.18 11.10 -34.16
CA LEU A 834 55.80 9.86 -33.67
C LEU A 834 57.32 9.93 -33.80
N ILE A 835 58.02 9.86 -32.67
CA ILE A 835 59.48 9.95 -32.55
C ILE A 835 60.04 8.54 -32.32
N VAL A 836 61.06 8.14 -33.06
CA VAL A 836 61.62 6.77 -33.01
C VAL A 836 62.64 6.65 -31.89
N ILE A 837 62.49 5.63 -31.04
CA ILE A 837 63.48 5.29 -30.00
C ILE A 837 64.64 4.54 -30.68
N LYS A 838 65.86 5.05 -30.55
CA LYS A 838 67.09 4.40 -31.03
C LYS A 838 68.12 4.34 -29.91
N HIS A 839 68.69 3.16 -29.64
CA HIS A 839 69.73 2.94 -28.61
C HIS A 839 69.37 3.55 -27.23
N GLY A 840 68.15 3.30 -26.74
CA GLY A 840 67.72 3.78 -25.42
C GLY A 840 67.49 5.30 -25.31
N ARG A 841 67.43 6.03 -26.43
CA ARG A 841 67.22 7.48 -26.45
C ARG A 841 66.30 7.94 -27.59
N ILE A 842 65.79 9.17 -27.46
CA ILE A 842 65.10 9.93 -28.50
C ILE A 842 65.76 11.30 -28.69
N LEU A 843 65.59 11.86 -29.89
CA LEU A 843 66.02 13.21 -30.24
C LEU A 843 64.78 14.02 -30.62
N VAL A 844 64.63 15.20 -30.03
CA VAL A 844 63.40 15.99 -30.05
C VAL A 844 63.75 17.41 -30.44
N HIS A 845 63.13 17.92 -31.50
CA HIS A 845 63.33 19.31 -31.90
C HIS A 845 62.27 20.16 -31.18
N VAL A 846 62.68 21.30 -30.65
CA VAL A 846 61.81 22.23 -29.92
C VAL A 846 61.97 23.66 -30.43
N LYS A 847 61.00 24.52 -30.11
CA LYS A 847 61.05 25.98 -30.30
C LYS A 847 60.42 26.69 -29.10
N PRO A 848 60.75 27.96 -28.81
CA PRO A 848 60.11 28.73 -27.74
C PRO A 848 58.58 28.89 -27.90
N ILE A 849 57.92 29.20 -26.79
CA ILE A 849 56.51 29.57 -26.68
C ILE A 849 56.44 31.08 -26.41
N ASN A 850 56.44 31.87 -27.49
CA ASN A 850 56.35 33.32 -27.37
C ASN A 850 54.94 33.74 -26.92
N ILE A 851 54.86 34.37 -25.75
CA ILE A 851 53.65 35.03 -25.24
C ILE A 851 53.50 36.39 -25.94
N ASN A 852 52.25 36.77 -26.23
CA ASN A 852 51.72 38.13 -26.09
C ASN A 852 50.18 38.05 -26.19
N ALA A 853 49.47 39.11 -25.81
CA ALA A 853 48.07 39.05 -25.37
C ALA A 853 47.13 39.96 -26.22
N ASP A 854 47.33 39.92 -27.52
CA ASP A 854 46.75 40.84 -28.51
C ASP A 854 45.92 40.06 -29.53
N GLY A 855 44.84 40.67 -30.06
CA GLY A 855 43.85 40.00 -30.91
C GLY A 855 44.29 39.65 -32.33
N GLU A 856 45.52 39.98 -32.73
CA GLU A 856 46.04 39.72 -34.08
C GLU A 856 46.82 38.40 -34.17
N VAL A 857 46.51 37.59 -35.18
CA VAL A 857 47.29 36.38 -35.44
C VAL A 857 48.58 36.76 -36.15
N LYS A 858 49.72 36.59 -35.47
CA LYS A 858 51.03 36.82 -36.05
C LYS A 858 51.23 36.01 -37.34
N LYS A 859 51.99 36.64 -38.24
CA LYS A 859 52.33 36.17 -39.57
C LYS A 859 53.83 36.03 -39.68
N SER A 860 54.29 35.15 -40.56
CA SER A 860 55.69 34.91 -40.86
C SER A 860 55.92 34.65 -42.34
N ASP A 861 57.17 34.87 -42.77
CA ASP A 861 57.63 34.68 -44.13
C ASP A 861 57.89 33.19 -44.41
N VAL A 862 57.24 32.62 -45.43
CA VAL A 862 57.39 31.22 -45.86
C VAL A 862 58.38 31.14 -47.03
N THR A 863 59.43 30.31 -46.89
CA THR A 863 60.44 30.14 -47.94
C THR A 863 59.93 29.25 -49.07
N VAL A 864 60.02 29.72 -50.31
CA VAL A 864 59.70 28.95 -51.52
C VAL A 864 60.95 28.27 -52.06
N LYS A 865 60.92 26.94 -52.17
CA LYS A 865 61.97 26.12 -52.78
C LYS A 865 61.55 25.72 -54.19
N TYR A 866 62.18 26.32 -55.19
CA TYR A 866 61.92 25.97 -56.58
C TYR A 866 62.69 24.71 -57.01
N VAL A 867 62.03 23.86 -57.78
CA VAL A 867 62.62 22.69 -58.45
C VAL A 867 62.33 22.81 -59.95
N ASN A 868 63.36 22.78 -60.78
CA ASN A 868 63.21 22.74 -62.23
C ASN A 868 63.01 21.29 -62.70
N ASP A 869 61.83 20.98 -63.22
CA ASP A 869 61.48 19.62 -63.66
C ASP A 869 62.18 19.20 -64.97
N LYS A 870 62.86 20.13 -65.65
CA LYS A 870 63.71 19.82 -66.81
C LYS A 870 65.18 19.57 -66.47
N ASP A 871 65.66 20.11 -65.36
CA ASP A 871 67.01 19.86 -64.83
C ASP A 871 67.06 20.19 -63.33
N THR A 872 67.08 19.15 -62.51
CA THR A 872 67.08 19.24 -61.05
C THR A 872 68.45 19.59 -60.45
N THR A 873 69.49 19.74 -61.27
CA THR A 873 70.83 20.19 -60.83
C THR A 873 70.96 21.71 -60.78
N VAL A 874 70.08 22.44 -61.49
CA VAL A 874 70.07 23.91 -61.53
C VAL A 874 69.66 24.46 -60.16
N LYS A 875 70.59 25.19 -59.52
CA LYS A 875 70.35 25.88 -58.24
C LYS A 875 69.61 27.19 -58.47
N ILE A 876 68.31 27.18 -58.23
CA ILE A 876 67.43 28.36 -58.31
C ILE A 876 67.33 29.00 -56.92
N ALA A 877 67.35 30.33 -56.86
CA ALA A 877 67.32 31.08 -55.60
C ALA A 877 65.95 30.96 -54.89
N ASP A 878 65.96 30.91 -53.57
CA ASP A 878 64.74 30.75 -52.75
C ASP A 878 63.82 31.98 -52.88
N GLY A 879 62.53 31.73 -53.12
CA GLY A 879 61.49 32.76 -53.01
C GLY A 879 61.04 32.94 -51.57
N VAL A 880 60.23 33.97 -51.31
CA VAL A 880 59.59 34.20 -50.01
C VAL A 880 58.16 34.69 -50.21
N ILE A 881 57.19 34.00 -49.60
CA ILE A 881 55.81 34.45 -49.49
C ILE A 881 55.66 35.11 -48.12
N LYS A 882 55.40 36.41 -48.12
CA LYS A 882 55.28 37.20 -46.89
C LYS A 882 53.89 37.08 -46.27
N ASP A 883 53.79 37.55 -45.03
CA ASP A 883 52.51 37.79 -44.35
C ASP A 883 51.61 36.54 -44.19
N VAL A 884 52.19 35.33 -44.28
CA VAL A 884 51.46 34.07 -44.11
C VAL A 884 51.19 33.82 -42.63
N LYS A 885 49.94 33.52 -42.27
CA LYS A 885 49.53 33.19 -40.90
C LYS A 885 50.38 32.03 -40.34
N ASP A 886 50.92 32.17 -39.12
CA ASP A 886 51.81 31.19 -38.47
C ASP A 886 51.23 29.75 -38.33
N SER A 887 49.92 29.60 -38.49
CA SER A 887 49.20 28.32 -38.45
C SER A 887 48.84 27.74 -39.83
N ALA A 888 49.37 28.27 -40.93
CA ALA A 888 49.04 27.84 -42.28
C ALA A 888 49.71 26.50 -42.63
N THR A 889 48.90 25.52 -43.07
CA THR A 889 49.37 24.21 -43.58
C THR A 889 49.55 24.19 -45.09
N SER A 890 49.11 25.24 -45.79
CA SER A 890 49.25 25.46 -47.22
C SER A 890 49.15 26.97 -47.53
N VAL A 891 49.65 27.38 -48.69
CA VAL A 891 49.43 28.73 -49.26
C VAL A 891 48.45 28.67 -50.43
N SER A 892 47.76 29.79 -50.74
CA SER A 892 46.97 29.87 -51.98
C SER A 892 47.88 29.81 -53.19
N ALA A 893 47.40 29.19 -54.29
CA ALA A 893 48.11 29.19 -55.57
C ALA A 893 48.37 30.62 -56.10
N GLU A 894 47.47 31.56 -55.78
CA GLU A 894 47.56 32.97 -56.16
C GLU A 894 48.76 33.69 -55.50
N LEU A 895 49.29 33.14 -54.41
CA LEU A 895 50.45 33.68 -53.68
C LEU A 895 51.78 33.02 -54.11
N VAL A 896 51.73 32.05 -55.03
CA VAL A 896 52.91 31.33 -55.54
C VAL A 896 53.23 31.85 -56.94
N THR A 897 54.36 32.52 -57.09
CA THR A 897 54.87 32.99 -58.38
C THR A 897 56.04 32.13 -58.86
N ALA A 898 56.20 32.00 -60.17
CA ALA A 898 57.44 31.45 -60.73
C ALA A 898 58.56 32.52 -60.70
N PRO A 899 59.83 32.14 -60.55
CA PRO A 899 60.95 33.06 -60.69
C PRO A 899 61.14 33.46 -62.17
N ALA A 900 61.74 34.63 -62.41
CA ALA A 900 61.94 35.16 -63.75
C ALA A 900 62.68 34.17 -64.67
N GLY A 901 62.19 34.01 -65.91
CA GLY A 901 62.68 33.00 -66.86
C GLY A 901 62.09 31.60 -66.67
N TYR A 902 61.09 31.42 -65.79
CA TYR A 902 60.38 30.17 -65.55
C TYR A 902 58.87 30.38 -65.41
N LYS A 903 58.10 29.29 -65.58
CA LYS A 903 56.65 29.18 -65.34
C LYS A 903 56.34 27.99 -64.44
N LEU A 904 55.22 28.07 -63.72
CA LEU A 904 54.74 26.98 -62.85
C LEU A 904 54.27 25.77 -63.68
N VAL A 905 54.40 24.57 -63.11
CA VAL A 905 53.66 23.39 -63.58
C VAL A 905 52.22 23.45 -63.05
N GLU A 906 51.24 23.19 -63.90
CA GLU A 906 49.81 23.25 -63.53
C GLU A 906 49.39 22.12 -62.56
N GLY A 907 48.31 22.35 -61.80
CA GLY A 907 47.72 21.33 -60.90
C GLY A 907 48.47 21.06 -59.59
N GLN A 908 49.51 21.84 -59.27
CA GLN A 908 50.27 21.69 -58.02
C GLN A 908 49.47 22.01 -56.75
N THR A 909 49.89 21.40 -55.62
CA THR A 909 49.33 21.67 -54.28
C THR A 909 50.41 22.19 -53.33
N PHE A 910 50.22 23.41 -52.83
CA PHE A 910 51.27 24.19 -52.16
C PHE A 910 51.24 24.02 -50.63
N ALA A 911 51.55 22.81 -50.16
CA ALA A 911 51.62 22.48 -48.74
C ALA A 911 52.83 23.11 -48.04
N VAL A 912 52.61 23.71 -46.87
CA VAL A 912 53.67 24.32 -46.04
C VAL A 912 54.20 23.31 -45.04
N SER A 913 55.50 23.09 -45.03
CA SER A 913 56.20 22.20 -44.11
C SER A 913 57.49 22.85 -43.61
N TYR A 914 57.67 22.93 -42.29
CA TYR A 914 58.85 23.56 -41.65
C TYR A 914 59.10 25.02 -42.10
N GLY A 915 58.04 25.79 -42.36
CA GLY A 915 58.13 27.17 -42.87
C GLY A 915 58.55 27.25 -44.35
N LYS A 916 58.48 26.14 -45.09
CA LYS A 916 58.87 26.06 -46.51
C LYS A 916 57.77 25.45 -47.36
N VAL A 917 57.73 25.82 -48.63
CA VAL A 917 56.88 25.21 -49.66
C VAL A 917 57.73 24.87 -50.88
N THR A 918 57.53 23.69 -51.47
CA THR A 918 58.24 23.27 -52.69
C THR A 918 57.38 23.56 -53.90
N VAL A 919 57.97 24.10 -54.97
CA VAL A 919 57.27 24.54 -56.18
C VAL A 919 58.03 24.07 -57.42
N HIS A 920 57.34 23.33 -58.28
CA HIS A 920 57.86 22.78 -59.53
C HIS A 920 57.67 23.77 -60.68
N ILE A 921 58.73 23.97 -61.46
CA ILE A 921 58.80 24.97 -62.53
C ILE A 921 59.53 24.45 -63.77
N VAL A 922 59.30 25.09 -64.91
CA VAL A 922 60.00 24.86 -66.19
C VAL A 922 60.31 26.20 -66.86
N PRO A 923 61.30 26.31 -67.77
CA PRO A 923 61.67 27.59 -68.38
C PRO A 923 60.53 28.33 -69.12
N ALA A 924 60.65 29.65 -69.21
CA ALA A 924 59.72 30.57 -69.87
C ALA A 924 60.46 31.69 -70.61
N GLU A 925 59.90 32.11 -71.75
CA GLU A 925 60.53 33.04 -72.71
C GLU A 925 60.29 34.52 -72.35
N THR A 926 61.14 35.41 -72.88
CA THR A 926 61.48 36.69 -72.23
C THR A 926 60.67 37.92 -72.66
N ALA A 927 60.25 38.75 -71.69
CA ALA A 927 59.82 40.15 -71.85
C ALA A 927 60.21 40.98 -70.60
N THR A 928 60.10 42.32 -70.60
CA THR A 928 60.97 43.22 -69.80
C THR A 928 60.29 44.40 -69.07
N GLN A 929 60.99 44.96 -68.04
CA GLN A 929 60.81 46.30 -67.38
C GLN A 929 59.56 46.49 -66.46
N LYS A 930 59.49 47.40 -65.45
CA LYS A 930 60.42 48.28 -64.66
C LYS A 930 59.68 48.79 -63.36
N PRO A 931 60.31 49.19 -62.23
CA PRO A 931 59.65 49.33 -60.90
C PRO A 931 59.57 50.74 -60.23
N ALA A 932 58.71 50.89 -59.18
CA ALA A 932 58.55 51.99 -58.18
C ALA A 932 57.49 51.57 -57.09
N GLU A 933 57.27 52.11 -55.86
CA GLU A 933 58.09 52.82 -54.83
C GLU A 933 57.52 52.59 -53.38
N THR A 934 57.45 53.56 -52.41
CA THR A 934 57.32 53.27 -50.94
C THR A 934 56.58 54.29 -50.00
N LYS A 935 56.16 53.81 -48.78
CA LYS A 935 55.90 54.54 -47.48
C LYS A 935 54.65 55.48 -47.35
N PRO A 936 54.24 55.99 -46.14
CA PRO A 936 54.49 55.65 -44.71
C PRO A 936 53.19 55.54 -43.80
N THR A 937 53.29 55.70 -42.46
CA THR A 937 52.26 55.41 -41.40
C THR A 937 51.96 56.59 -40.40
N THR A 938 51.09 56.37 -39.36
CA THR A 938 51.00 57.05 -38.00
C THR A 938 49.90 58.17 -37.85
N PRO A 939 49.26 58.51 -36.67
CA PRO A 939 49.10 57.93 -35.29
C PRO A 939 47.61 57.74 -34.78
N GLU A 940 47.39 57.63 -33.44
CA GLU A 940 46.10 57.34 -32.73
C GLU A 940 45.56 58.44 -31.75
N THR A 941 44.45 58.14 -31.04
CA THR A 941 43.90 58.68 -29.73
C THR A 941 43.29 60.10 -29.68
N PRO A 942 42.45 60.50 -28.65
CA PRO A 942 42.06 59.82 -27.38
C PRO A 942 40.52 59.71 -27.08
N GLU A 943 40.15 59.45 -25.81
CA GLU A 943 38.84 58.99 -25.27
C GLU A 943 38.17 59.97 -24.25
N VAL A 944 36.85 59.82 -23.95
CA VAL A 944 36.09 60.64 -22.96
C VAL A 944 35.09 59.81 -22.11
N THR A 945 34.87 60.17 -20.84
CA THR A 945 34.09 59.41 -19.82
C THR A 945 32.66 59.95 -19.54
N ALA A 946 31.80 59.18 -18.84
CA ALA A 946 30.37 59.48 -18.64
C ALA A 946 29.78 59.02 -17.28
N LYS A 947 28.67 59.66 -16.84
CA LYS A 947 28.08 59.66 -15.48
C LYS A 947 27.01 58.57 -15.22
N GLU A 948 26.83 58.19 -13.95
CA GLU A 948 26.01 57.03 -13.50
C GLU A 948 24.93 57.38 -12.44
N PHE A 949 23.98 56.45 -12.20
CA PHE A 949 22.80 56.58 -11.31
C PHE A 949 22.53 55.30 -10.51
N THR A 950 21.83 55.40 -9.37
CA THR A 950 21.58 54.28 -8.42
C THR A 950 20.11 53.84 -8.40
N THR A 951 19.84 52.54 -8.55
CA THR A 951 18.49 51.97 -8.39
C THR A 951 18.45 50.98 -7.23
N THR A 952 17.54 51.21 -6.27
CA THR A 952 17.27 50.32 -5.14
C THR A 952 16.22 49.28 -5.54
N VAL A 953 16.42 48.04 -5.12
CA VAL A 953 15.52 46.92 -5.43
C VAL A 953 15.02 46.32 -4.14
N HIS A 954 13.70 46.24 -3.98
CA HIS A 954 13.03 45.56 -2.88
C HIS A 954 12.44 44.24 -3.38
N PHE A 955 12.81 43.13 -2.74
CA PHE A 955 12.10 41.88 -2.91
C PHE A 955 10.97 41.84 -1.90
N VAL A 956 9.75 41.66 -2.39
CA VAL A 956 8.53 41.56 -1.57
C VAL A 956 7.90 40.20 -1.75
N ASP A 957 7.36 39.62 -0.68
CA ASP A 957 6.59 38.38 -0.78
C ASP A 957 5.29 38.65 -1.58
N HIS A 958 4.94 37.74 -2.49
CA HIS A 958 3.79 37.91 -3.38
C HIS A 958 2.43 37.82 -2.66
N GLN A 959 2.37 37.16 -1.49
CA GLN A 959 1.14 36.96 -0.72
C GLN A 959 0.98 37.98 0.41
N SER A 960 2.03 38.22 1.22
CA SER A 960 1.94 39.19 2.32
C SER A 960 2.24 40.64 1.89
N GLY A 961 2.96 40.84 0.78
CA GLY A 961 3.47 42.14 0.36
C GLY A 961 4.65 42.66 1.20
N GLU A 962 5.10 41.92 2.22
CA GLU A 962 6.20 42.34 3.08
C GLU A 962 7.56 42.27 2.37
N LYS A 963 8.46 43.19 2.72
CA LYS A 963 9.81 43.30 2.14
C LYS A 963 10.76 42.26 2.75
N VAL A 964 10.87 41.10 2.09
CA VAL A 964 11.76 40.00 2.51
C VAL A 964 13.25 40.28 2.30
N HIS A 965 13.63 41.12 1.34
CA HIS A 965 15.04 41.51 1.13
C HIS A 965 15.18 42.84 0.37
N SER A 966 16.38 43.42 0.35
CA SER A 966 16.68 44.64 -0.42
C SER A 966 18.13 44.70 -0.88
N THR A 967 18.36 45.19 -2.10
CA THR A 967 19.69 45.42 -2.68
C THR A 967 19.73 46.73 -3.49
N LYS A 968 20.89 47.10 -4.05
CA LYS A 968 21.09 48.29 -4.90
C LYS A 968 21.99 47.97 -6.08
N VAL A 969 21.77 48.63 -7.21
CA VAL A 969 22.65 48.62 -8.39
C VAL A 969 22.97 50.03 -8.85
N VAL A 970 24.17 50.23 -9.39
CA VAL A 970 24.64 51.51 -9.96
C VAL A 970 25.03 51.27 -11.41
N GLY A 971 24.74 52.24 -12.29
CA GLY A 971 25.12 52.18 -13.70
C GLY A 971 24.67 53.40 -14.49
N LYS A 972 25.14 53.49 -15.74
CA LYS A 972 24.77 54.56 -16.69
C LYS A 972 23.29 54.46 -17.04
N SER A 973 22.65 55.56 -17.42
CA SER A 973 21.18 55.57 -17.59
C SER A 973 20.72 54.60 -18.69
N GLY A 974 19.75 53.75 -18.38
CA GLY A 974 19.26 52.68 -19.27
C GLY A 974 20.10 51.40 -19.25
N GLN A 975 21.15 51.30 -18.44
CA GLN A 975 21.93 50.09 -18.24
C GLN A 975 21.06 49.00 -17.60
N LYS A 976 21.12 47.78 -18.13
CA LYS A 976 20.30 46.64 -17.69
C LYS A 976 21.05 45.82 -16.64
N HIS A 977 20.36 45.46 -15.57
CA HIS A 977 20.90 44.65 -14.46
C HIS A 977 19.95 43.49 -14.16
N GLU A 978 20.50 42.28 -14.07
CA GLU A 978 19.78 41.06 -13.67
C GLU A 978 20.12 40.76 -12.20
N ILE A 979 19.12 40.83 -11.32
CA ILE A 979 19.32 40.82 -9.87
C ILE A 979 19.23 39.38 -9.33
N SER A 980 20.15 39.00 -8.44
CA SER A 980 20.10 37.74 -7.71
C SER A 980 18.94 37.70 -6.72
N LEU A 981 18.12 36.65 -6.77
CA LEU A 981 17.01 36.43 -5.83
C LEU A 981 17.52 36.02 -4.44
N PRO A 982 16.76 36.26 -3.36
CA PRO A 982 17.07 35.72 -2.03
C PRO A 982 17.10 34.19 -2.01
N LYS A 983 18.01 33.60 -1.23
CA LYS A 983 18.33 32.15 -1.23
C LYS A 983 17.13 31.19 -1.03
N GLU A 984 16.07 31.63 -0.37
CA GLU A 984 14.87 30.84 -0.07
C GLU A 984 13.68 31.14 -1.01
N TYR A 985 13.84 32.04 -1.98
CA TYR A 985 12.74 32.59 -2.77
C TYR A 985 12.99 32.49 -4.29
N GLU A 986 11.92 32.29 -5.05
CA GLU A 986 11.90 32.29 -6.52
C GLU A 986 10.92 33.36 -7.05
N LEU A 987 11.03 33.72 -8.34
CA LEU A 987 10.15 34.76 -8.92
C LEU A 987 8.70 34.31 -8.91
N ALA A 988 7.79 35.22 -8.54
CA ALA A 988 6.36 34.96 -8.71
C ALA A 988 5.99 34.92 -10.20
N THR A 989 4.91 34.22 -10.55
CA THR A 989 4.52 33.99 -11.95
C THR A 989 4.25 35.31 -12.69
N GLY A 990 5.06 35.61 -13.71
CA GLY A 990 4.97 36.83 -14.52
C GLY A 990 5.89 37.97 -14.09
N GLU A 991 6.58 37.86 -12.95
CA GLU A 991 7.56 38.85 -12.49
C GLU A 991 8.92 38.67 -13.19
N THR A 992 9.79 39.68 -13.08
CA THR A 992 11.16 39.62 -13.61
C THR A 992 12.19 40.20 -12.65
N ASN A 993 13.38 39.61 -12.63
CA ASN A 993 14.56 40.12 -11.94
C ASN A 993 15.42 41.05 -12.82
N LYS A 994 14.96 41.40 -14.03
CA LYS A 994 15.67 42.23 -15.01
C LYS A 994 15.18 43.67 -14.96
N ILE A 995 15.93 44.53 -14.27
CA ILE A 995 15.63 45.96 -14.17
C ILE A 995 16.58 46.79 -15.04
N SER A 996 16.32 48.09 -15.16
CA SER A 996 17.22 49.06 -15.80
C SER A 996 17.41 50.27 -14.88
N THR A 997 18.62 50.85 -14.85
CA THR A 997 18.90 52.09 -14.11
C THR A 997 18.19 53.29 -14.75
N GLY A 998 17.60 54.14 -13.91
CA GLY A 998 16.82 55.30 -14.35
C GLY A 998 17.67 56.46 -14.92
N LYS A 999 17.01 57.58 -15.22
CA LYS A 999 17.64 58.91 -15.46
C LYS A 999 17.87 59.72 -14.18
N LYS A 1000 17.57 59.10 -13.04
CA LYS A 1000 17.69 59.58 -11.65
C LYS A 1000 17.64 58.35 -10.74
N ASP A 1001 17.97 58.54 -9.47
CA ASP A 1001 17.84 57.47 -8.49
C ASP A 1001 16.38 57.06 -8.28
N ALA A 1002 16.14 55.76 -8.10
CA ALA A 1002 14.80 55.16 -8.11
C ALA A 1002 14.73 53.90 -7.23
N THR A 1003 13.50 53.47 -6.91
CA THR A 1003 13.22 52.21 -6.21
C THR A 1003 12.26 51.36 -7.03
N VAL A 1004 12.53 50.06 -7.15
CA VAL A 1004 11.71 49.07 -7.85
C VAL A 1004 11.41 47.90 -6.91
N SER A 1005 10.16 47.41 -6.91
CA SER A 1005 9.76 46.21 -6.17
C SER A 1005 9.59 45.02 -7.11
N ILE A 1006 10.09 43.85 -6.72
CA ILE A 1006 9.97 42.58 -7.43
C ILE A 1006 9.26 41.59 -6.52
N LYS A 1007 8.17 40.95 -6.98
CA LYS A 1007 7.47 39.96 -6.15
C LYS A 1007 8.10 38.57 -6.27
N VAL A 1008 8.24 37.90 -5.13
CA VAL A 1008 8.83 36.57 -5.01
C VAL A 1008 7.95 35.64 -4.18
N VAL A 1009 8.13 34.33 -4.32
CA VAL A 1009 7.43 33.29 -3.55
C VAL A 1009 8.45 32.37 -2.88
N LYS A 1010 8.11 31.81 -1.71
CA LYS A 1010 9.03 30.97 -0.95
C LYS A 1010 9.12 29.56 -1.55
N LYS A 1011 10.35 29.10 -1.81
CA LYS A 1011 10.64 27.83 -2.48
C LYS A 1011 10.17 26.62 -1.66
N ALA A 1012 9.58 25.64 -2.35
CA ALA A 1012 9.11 24.40 -1.75
C ALA A 1012 10.25 23.53 -1.19
N VAL A 1013 10.01 22.88 -0.03
CA VAL A 1013 10.98 22.00 0.65
C VAL A 1013 10.35 20.63 0.92
N GLU A 1014 10.96 19.57 0.42
CA GLU A 1014 10.62 18.17 0.77
C GLU A 1014 11.59 17.62 1.83
N GLU A 1015 11.05 16.91 2.82
CA GLU A 1015 11.81 16.18 3.84
C GLU A 1015 11.25 14.77 4.02
N ASN A 1016 12.09 13.80 4.41
CA ASN A 1016 11.65 12.46 4.75
C ASN A 1016 10.88 12.48 6.08
N HIS A 1017 9.69 11.87 6.12
CA HIS A 1017 8.82 11.90 7.31
C HIS A 1017 7.89 10.68 7.35
N ARG A 1018 8.20 9.71 8.22
CA ARG A 1018 7.48 8.44 8.35
C ARG A 1018 6.54 8.45 9.55
N ALA A 1019 5.23 8.43 9.29
CA ALA A 1019 4.19 8.42 10.32
C ALA A 1019 2.90 7.74 9.82
N THR A 1020 1.99 7.43 10.74
CA THR A 1020 0.61 7.03 10.41
C THR A 1020 -0.32 8.24 10.64
N LEU A 1021 -1.13 8.56 9.64
CA LEU A 1021 -2.06 9.69 9.63
C LEU A 1021 -3.50 9.22 9.82
N GLY A 1022 -4.27 9.91 10.66
CA GLY A 1022 -5.72 9.79 10.74
C GLY A 1022 -6.39 11.02 10.15
N VAL A 1023 -7.45 10.85 9.35
CA VAL A 1023 -8.12 11.95 8.64
C VAL A 1023 -9.26 12.53 9.48
N ILE A 1024 -9.21 13.83 9.81
CA ILE A 1024 -10.15 14.49 10.76
C ILE A 1024 -11.55 14.66 10.15
N ASN A 1025 -11.59 15.13 8.91
CA ASN A 1025 -12.78 15.25 8.04
C ASN A 1025 -12.33 15.02 6.59
N THR A 1026 -13.24 14.84 5.64
CA THR A 1026 -12.90 14.56 4.24
C THR A 1026 -11.87 15.56 3.68
N ALA A 1027 -10.65 15.09 3.45
CA ALA A 1027 -9.48 15.94 3.23
C ALA A 1027 -9.10 16.02 1.74
N SER A 1028 -8.90 17.25 1.24
CA SER A 1028 -8.53 17.46 -0.17
C SER A 1028 -7.10 16.97 -0.45
N LEU A 1029 -6.88 16.49 -1.67
CA LEU A 1029 -5.54 16.11 -2.15
C LEU A 1029 -4.93 17.22 -3.00
N TYR A 1030 -3.61 17.31 -2.99
CA TYR A 1030 -2.83 18.38 -3.61
C TYR A 1030 -1.66 17.79 -4.40
N THR A 1031 -1.27 18.44 -5.50
CA THR A 1031 0.00 18.14 -6.19
C THR A 1031 1.18 18.73 -5.41
N LYS A 1032 2.40 18.30 -5.73
CA LYS A 1032 3.65 18.90 -5.21
C LYS A 1032 3.76 20.43 -5.42
N ASP A 1033 3.03 20.98 -6.39
CA ASP A 1033 3.01 22.41 -6.73
C ASP A 1033 1.82 23.15 -6.07
N GLY A 1034 1.22 22.54 -5.03
CA GLY A 1034 0.13 23.13 -4.22
C GLY A 1034 -1.26 23.14 -4.86
N LYS A 1035 -1.46 22.50 -6.03
CA LYS A 1035 -2.75 22.54 -6.74
C LYS A 1035 -3.70 21.46 -6.26
N ILE A 1036 -4.95 21.82 -5.97
CA ILE A 1036 -6.00 20.88 -5.52
C ILE A 1036 -6.36 19.89 -6.64
N ILE A 1037 -6.40 18.61 -6.28
CA ILE A 1037 -6.94 17.49 -7.05
C ILE A 1037 -8.43 17.39 -6.70
N LYS A 1038 -9.32 17.60 -7.68
CA LYS A 1038 -10.78 17.68 -7.45
C LYS A 1038 -11.50 16.34 -7.45
N ASP A 1039 -10.97 15.35 -8.17
CA ASP A 1039 -11.69 14.11 -8.48
C ASP A 1039 -11.64 13.06 -7.35
N ARG A 1040 -10.88 13.33 -6.28
CA ARG A 1040 -10.71 12.43 -5.12
C ARG A 1040 -10.22 13.19 -3.89
N ALA A 1041 -10.61 12.69 -2.73
CA ALA A 1041 -10.26 13.19 -1.41
C ALA A 1041 -10.06 12.00 -0.46
N LEU A 1042 -9.34 12.20 0.65
CA LEU A 1042 -9.25 11.18 1.69
C LEU A 1042 -10.54 11.15 2.51
N ALA A 1043 -11.12 9.97 2.73
CA ALA A 1043 -12.35 9.84 3.50
C ALA A 1043 -12.11 10.18 4.99
N LYS A 1044 -13.09 10.82 5.63
CA LYS A 1044 -13.10 11.05 7.08
C LYS A 1044 -12.85 9.74 7.86
N ASP A 1045 -12.13 9.84 8.97
CA ASP A 1045 -11.76 8.75 9.89
C ASP A 1045 -10.93 7.60 9.25
N SER A 1046 -10.51 7.74 7.98
CA SER A 1046 -9.57 6.80 7.35
C SER A 1046 -8.14 6.98 7.87
N ASN A 1047 -7.32 5.94 7.71
CA ASN A 1047 -5.94 5.90 8.18
C ASN A 1047 -4.97 5.70 7.00
N TRP A 1048 -3.89 6.46 6.96
CA TRP A 1048 -2.90 6.47 5.87
C TRP A 1048 -1.47 6.39 6.43
N ILE A 1049 -0.50 6.02 5.59
CA ILE A 1049 0.93 6.08 5.92
C ILE A 1049 1.56 7.18 5.08
N THR A 1050 2.36 8.04 5.71
CA THR A 1050 3.23 9.00 5.03
C THR A 1050 4.69 8.54 5.09
N ASP A 1051 5.47 8.91 4.07
CA ASP A 1051 6.93 8.77 4.05
C ASP A 1051 7.70 10.08 3.80
N LYS A 1052 7.00 11.17 3.47
CA LYS A 1052 7.54 12.51 3.25
C LYS A 1052 6.60 13.60 3.75
N LYS A 1053 7.18 14.72 4.19
CA LYS A 1053 6.49 16.00 4.35
C LYS A 1053 7.00 17.00 3.31
N LEU A 1054 6.14 17.96 2.96
CA LEU A 1054 6.38 19.01 1.97
C LEU A 1054 5.89 20.33 2.57
N VAL A 1055 6.69 21.39 2.50
CA VAL A 1055 6.28 22.75 2.88
C VAL A 1055 6.18 23.60 1.61
N VAL A 1056 5.01 24.18 1.37
CA VAL A 1056 4.70 25.08 0.24
C VAL A 1056 3.94 26.29 0.78
N ASN A 1057 4.40 27.51 0.48
CA ASN A 1057 3.79 28.76 0.98
C ASN A 1057 3.59 28.82 2.51
N GLY A 1058 4.42 28.10 3.28
CA GLY A 1058 4.29 27.99 4.74
C GLY A 1058 3.27 26.95 5.22
N GLU A 1059 2.46 26.36 4.34
CA GLU A 1059 1.60 25.22 4.67
C GLU A 1059 2.38 23.90 4.58
N THR A 1060 2.20 23.03 5.59
CA THR A 1060 2.77 21.68 5.61
C THR A 1060 1.79 20.67 5.04
N PHE A 1061 2.30 19.77 4.20
CA PHE A 1061 1.57 18.66 3.59
C PHE A 1061 2.31 17.34 3.84
N HIS A 1062 1.58 16.23 3.91
CA HIS A 1062 2.14 14.87 4.03
C HIS A 1062 1.83 14.06 2.78
N ARG A 1063 2.77 13.20 2.35
CA ARG A 1063 2.61 12.40 1.13
C ARG A 1063 1.75 11.18 1.39
N VAL A 1064 0.76 10.94 0.53
CA VAL A 1064 -0.12 9.75 0.60
C VAL A 1064 -0.16 8.95 -0.71
N SER A 1065 0.35 9.51 -1.81
CA SER A 1065 0.59 8.80 -3.08
C SER A 1065 1.77 9.43 -3.83
N THR A 1066 2.23 8.81 -4.91
CA THR A 1066 3.47 9.14 -5.65
C THR A 1066 3.63 10.63 -5.99
N ASN A 1067 2.53 11.34 -6.27
CA ASN A 1067 2.49 12.80 -6.47
C ASN A 1067 1.33 13.49 -5.72
N GLU A 1068 0.69 12.82 -4.76
CA GLU A 1068 -0.51 13.33 -4.06
C GLU A 1068 -0.24 13.50 -2.56
N TRP A 1069 -0.58 14.69 -2.08
CA TRP A 1069 -0.29 15.17 -0.73
C TRP A 1069 -1.56 15.65 -0.04
N VAL A 1070 -1.64 15.52 1.28
CA VAL A 1070 -2.75 16.03 2.11
C VAL A 1070 -2.24 17.10 3.08
N LYS A 1071 -3.03 18.15 3.35
CA LYS A 1071 -2.66 19.19 4.32
C LYS A 1071 -2.55 18.63 5.74
N ALA A 1072 -1.52 19.05 6.47
CA ALA A 1072 -1.35 18.73 7.89
C ALA A 1072 -2.50 19.26 8.78
N SER A 1073 -3.28 20.25 8.32
CA SER A 1073 -4.46 20.78 9.02
C SER A 1073 -5.68 19.84 9.02
N ASP A 1074 -5.68 18.85 8.13
CA ASP A 1074 -6.83 18.00 7.83
C ASP A 1074 -6.63 16.56 8.35
N VAL A 1075 -5.44 16.27 8.85
CA VAL A 1075 -4.99 14.99 9.41
C VAL A 1075 -4.35 15.18 10.79
N TYR A 1076 -4.16 14.10 11.53
CA TYR A 1076 -3.34 14.03 12.74
C TYR A 1076 -2.41 12.82 12.69
N GLU A 1077 -1.19 12.94 13.21
CA GLU A 1077 -0.28 11.81 13.36
C GLU A 1077 -0.64 10.99 14.60
N PHE A 1078 -0.60 9.66 14.50
CA PHE A 1078 -0.89 8.79 15.64
C PHE A 1078 -0.08 7.49 15.62
N GLU A 1079 0.17 6.95 16.80
CA GLU A 1079 0.61 5.57 17.00
C GLU A 1079 -0.59 4.69 17.40
N LYS A 1080 -0.63 3.46 16.92
CA LYS A 1080 -1.60 2.47 17.40
C LYS A 1080 -1.19 2.01 18.79
N VAL A 1081 -2.14 1.94 19.71
CA VAL A 1081 -1.97 1.29 21.01
C VAL A 1081 -3.13 0.31 21.24
N ASN A 1082 -2.99 -0.57 22.22
CA ASN A 1082 -4.04 -1.51 22.59
C ASN A 1082 -4.01 -1.69 24.11
N LYS A 1083 -4.53 -0.71 24.84
CA LYS A 1083 -4.47 -0.70 26.31
C LYS A 1083 -5.68 -0.05 26.95
N ILE A 1084 -5.94 -0.44 28.18
CA ILE A 1084 -6.81 0.31 29.10
C ILE A 1084 -5.96 1.42 29.71
N ILE A 1085 -6.52 2.63 29.78
CA ILE A 1085 -5.98 3.78 30.50
C ILE A 1085 -6.90 4.09 31.67
N THR A 1086 -6.36 4.53 32.80
CA THR A 1086 -7.16 4.92 33.97
C THR A 1086 -6.96 6.42 34.21
N THR A 1087 -8.04 7.18 34.35
CA THR A 1087 -7.93 8.61 34.73
C THR A 1087 -7.45 8.73 36.17
N SER A 1088 -6.58 9.70 36.46
CA SER A 1088 -6.14 9.97 37.83
C SER A 1088 -7.31 10.35 38.75
N ASN A 1089 -7.16 10.14 40.06
CA ASN A 1089 -8.21 10.40 41.04
C ASN A 1089 -8.49 11.93 41.21
N GLY A 1090 -9.51 12.28 42.01
CA GLY A 1090 -9.88 13.66 42.28
C GLY A 1090 -10.93 14.22 41.30
N SER A 1091 -10.54 15.20 40.48
CA SER A 1091 -11.43 15.87 39.52
C SER A 1091 -11.64 15.10 38.21
N PHE A 1092 -12.73 15.38 37.51
CA PHE A 1092 -12.99 14.90 36.15
C PHE A 1092 -11.90 15.39 35.17
N LYS A 1093 -11.66 14.63 34.09
CA LYS A 1093 -10.61 14.91 33.10
C LYS A 1093 -11.17 15.52 31.83
N THR A 1094 -10.48 16.52 31.31
CA THR A 1094 -10.94 17.30 30.16
C THR A 1094 -10.73 16.52 28.87
N LEU A 1095 -11.71 16.56 27.97
CA LEU A 1095 -11.62 15.96 26.65
C LEU A 1095 -11.27 16.99 25.58
N TYR A 1096 -10.53 16.55 24.57
CA TYR A 1096 -10.01 17.36 23.48
C TYR A 1096 -10.35 16.72 22.13
N ASP A 1097 -10.53 17.52 21.09
CA ASP A 1097 -10.62 17.02 19.70
C ASP A 1097 -9.23 16.76 19.08
N ALA A 1098 -9.18 16.17 17.88
CA ALA A 1098 -7.91 15.93 17.18
C ALA A 1098 -7.16 17.21 16.73
N LYS A 1099 -7.71 18.41 16.97
CA LYS A 1099 -7.06 19.71 16.80
C LYS A 1099 -6.68 20.35 18.16
N GLY A 1100 -6.95 19.66 19.26
CA GLY A 1100 -6.69 20.11 20.63
C GLY A 1100 -7.67 21.16 21.16
N ASN A 1101 -8.85 21.33 20.53
CA ASN A 1101 -9.93 22.14 21.09
C ASN A 1101 -10.56 21.43 22.28
N VAL A 1102 -10.86 22.15 23.36
CA VAL A 1102 -11.57 21.61 24.53
C VAL A 1102 -13.02 21.28 24.18
N ILE A 1103 -13.41 20.03 24.41
CA ILE A 1103 -14.78 19.54 24.38
C ILE A 1103 -15.44 19.94 25.72
N LYS A 1104 -16.58 20.63 25.66
CA LYS A 1104 -17.19 21.31 26.83
C LYS A 1104 -18.46 20.66 27.37
N ASP A 1105 -19.08 19.76 26.61
CA ASP A 1105 -20.34 19.09 26.97
C ASP A 1105 -20.14 17.76 27.73
N ARG A 1106 -18.89 17.29 27.82
CA ARG A 1106 -18.52 15.98 28.41
C ARG A 1106 -17.09 15.98 28.94
N ALA A 1107 -16.85 15.13 29.92
CA ALA A 1107 -15.56 14.90 30.57
C ALA A 1107 -15.50 13.45 31.07
N LEU A 1108 -14.29 12.92 31.33
CA LEU A 1108 -14.13 11.60 31.93
C LEU A 1108 -14.21 11.69 33.47
N ALA A 1109 -14.94 10.77 34.12
CA ALA A 1109 -15.01 10.71 35.58
C ALA A 1109 -13.64 10.35 36.18
N ALA A 1110 -13.31 10.86 37.36
CA ALA A 1110 -12.06 10.53 38.04
C ALA A 1110 -11.99 9.03 38.42
N GLY A 1111 -10.79 8.45 38.39
CA GLY A 1111 -10.58 7.01 38.68
C GLY A 1111 -11.23 6.03 37.69
N SER A 1112 -11.80 6.50 36.58
CA SER A 1112 -12.47 5.66 35.59
C SER A 1112 -11.51 5.08 34.53
N ALA A 1113 -11.78 3.86 34.10
CA ALA A 1113 -10.96 3.11 33.14
C ALA A 1113 -11.59 3.12 31.74
N TRP A 1114 -10.78 3.43 30.73
CA TRP A 1114 -11.20 3.58 29.33
C TRP A 1114 -10.30 2.78 28.40
N PHE A 1115 -10.87 2.24 27.33
CA PHE A 1115 -10.08 1.61 26.27
C PHE A 1115 -9.49 2.68 25.34
N SER A 1116 -8.21 2.55 25.00
CA SER A 1116 -7.51 3.43 24.07
C SER A 1116 -6.86 2.63 22.94
N ASP A 1117 -7.18 3.01 21.70
CA ASP A 1117 -6.66 2.39 20.47
C ASP A 1117 -5.63 3.24 19.70
N LYS A 1118 -5.51 4.52 20.06
CA LYS A 1118 -4.54 5.47 19.49
C LYS A 1118 -3.92 6.36 20.55
N THR A 1119 -2.65 6.72 20.35
CA THR A 1119 -2.00 7.85 21.02
C THR A 1119 -1.45 8.85 20.00
N SER A 1120 -1.39 10.13 20.35
CA SER A 1120 -1.02 11.21 19.44
C SER A 1120 -0.45 12.39 20.24
N THR A 1121 0.49 13.13 19.66
CA THR A 1121 0.97 14.41 20.20
C THR A 1121 0.15 15.54 19.62
N ILE A 1122 -0.85 16.01 20.37
CA ILE A 1122 -1.77 17.07 19.95
C ILE A 1122 -1.39 18.36 20.69
N ASN A 1123 -1.13 19.44 19.94
CA ASN A 1123 -0.66 20.73 20.47
C ASN A 1123 0.51 20.59 21.47
N GLY A 1124 1.48 19.74 21.14
CA GLY A 1124 2.67 19.47 21.95
C GLY A 1124 2.45 18.56 23.17
N LYS A 1125 1.25 18.03 23.37
CA LYS A 1125 0.92 17.17 24.52
C LYS A 1125 0.55 15.75 24.07
N GLN A 1126 1.14 14.74 24.70
CA GLN A 1126 0.74 13.36 24.49
C GLN A 1126 -0.71 13.16 24.96
N MET A 1127 -1.54 12.58 24.10
CA MET A 1127 -2.94 12.26 24.39
C MET A 1127 -3.27 10.81 24.01
N TYR A 1128 -4.35 10.28 24.58
CA TYR A 1128 -4.90 8.97 24.30
C TYR A 1128 -6.35 9.09 23.83
N ARG A 1129 -6.71 8.34 22.79
CA ARG A 1129 -8.06 8.39 22.20
C ARG A 1129 -9.01 7.51 22.98
N VAL A 1130 -10.14 8.07 23.42
CA VAL A 1130 -11.19 7.35 24.16
C VAL A 1130 -12.50 7.22 23.38
N ALA A 1131 -12.75 8.11 22.40
CA ALA A 1131 -13.84 7.97 21.43
C ALA A 1131 -13.48 8.59 20.07
N THR A 1132 -14.41 8.56 19.12
CA THR A 1132 -14.22 9.12 17.78
C THR A 1132 -14.00 10.62 17.85
N ASN A 1133 -12.76 11.06 17.61
CA ASN A 1133 -12.33 12.46 17.74
C ASN A 1133 -12.45 13.00 19.18
N GLU A 1134 -12.37 12.15 20.21
CA GLU A 1134 -12.29 12.56 21.62
C GLU A 1134 -11.03 11.96 22.28
N TRP A 1135 -10.21 12.82 22.89
CA TRP A 1135 -8.89 12.51 23.43
C TRP A 1135 -8.71 13.05 24.86
N VAL A 1136 -7.97 12.32 25.70
CA VAL A 1136 -7.59 12.74 27.06
C VAL A 1136 -6.07 12.90 27.17
N LEU A 1137 -5.61 13.86 27.97
CA LEU A 1137 -4.18 14.11 28.22
C LEU A 1137 -3.51 12.92 28.92
N ALA A 1138 -2.26 12.61 28.54
CA ALA A 1138 -1.47 11.60 29.24
C ALA A 1138 -1.18 11.97 30.72
N SER A 1139 -1.13 13.26 31.04
CA SER A 1139 -0.97 13.77 32.42
C SER A 1139 -2.21 13.58 33.31
N ASP A 1140 -3.37 13.32 32.69
CA ASP A 1140 -4.65 13.14 33.39
C ASP A 1140 -4.89 11.66 33.76
N LEU A 1141 -3.88 10.80 33.57
CA LEU A 1141 -3.93 9.34 33.71
C LEU A 1141 -3.02 8.81 34.84
N VAL A 1142 -3.22 7.55 35.21
CA VAL A 1142 -2.39 6.71 36.09
C VAL A 1142 -2.22 5.30 35.52
#